data_AF-A0A9P3KXC7-F1
#
_entry.id   AF-A0A9P3KXC7-F1
#
_cell.length_a   1.000
_cell.length_b   1.000
_cell.length_c   1.000
_cell.angle_alpha   90.00
_cell.angle_beta   90.00
_cell.angle_gamma   90.00
#
_symmetry.space_group_name_H-M   'P 1'
#
loop_
_entity.id
_entity.type
_entity.pdbx_description
1 polymer ?
#
loop_
_entity_poly.entity_id
_entity_poly.type
_entity_poly.pdbx_seq_one_letter_code
_entity_poly.pdbx_strand_id
1 'polypeptide(L)'
;MVVSSPVGFELLGCFNVSAEFERDGERIGQPKGHVAVVSIPRSRVPAGGGPISLTSPVGSGDSIEDANNPSAAPGGLDGGGTALALLFVTKAGFTKATSGTAFAINDMGRFRMKFINQGKFSFEVRGEGPGGNTLVLCSVSSGQVAHDVRSLAQFISDIKIGKAPGMPHKCVACGLKDTAELDKKRKQEEALKEKEAKRQRMEEEKKVRDEQKKRDKEEKEARQKQEKAMKELQKKLKETEKDRDDMNRIRETLSKELKERGEIIRELQQQVKEKVAAAAREEAKRREEEARRVREESAAREAELRRAMEEEFRVKRDEEQRLRQAADMQRWAREQQKAKEVEEMRKKLQEEEGKRMFEAMSHREEMAKMKAEVERAYQYQQQQQQQQGQQADSFGPPPPPPPKDVPAEVLARYSSLLRDREARMRAAFAAMAGEIRRAEGELKKKRTEEERRRKAEEAKRSKAETARQKREEAMSAERRREEEERRHAQAEETRKREEERKRMEEVEKARRVQEEARRKAMAEESALAAKQKWLEDQLRLRQAAAPMTYEQYENRLRQIKNSAGSANVPLHFWDIPWPPEGNCLFLSPTDDPGLKKRKFKDALLFWHADKFVAFCGSRLVEDHKQVILKKVARLSQEVVEARNNL
;
A
#
# COMPACT_ATOMS: atom_id res chain seq x y z
N MET A 1 -87.51 22.14 12.62
CA MET A 1 -87.16 23.57 12.74
C MET A 1 -86.26 23.71 13.95
N VAL A 2 -84.96 23.89 13.76
CA VAL A 2 -84.03 24.27 14.84
C VAL A 2 -84.17 25.79 14.99
N VAL A 3 -84.76 26.24 16.08
CA VAL A 3 -84.83 27.68 16.37
C VAL A 3 -83.46 28.05 16.95
N SER A 4 -82.51 28.42 16.09
CA SER A 4 -81.19 28.89 16.51
C SER A 4 -81.35 30.19 17.31
N SER A 5 -81.22 30.09 18.62
CA SER A 5 -81.18 31.25 19.52
C SER A 5 -79.87 32.01 19.30
N PRO A 6 -79.87 33.36 19.26
CA PRO A 6 -78.68 34.18 19.05
C PRO A 6 -77.58 34.00 20.13
N VAL A 7 -77.86 33.22 21.18
CA VAL A 7 -76.96 32.98 22.31
C VAL A 7 -76.13 31.69 22.16
N GLY A 8 -76.27 30.96 21.04
CA GLY A 8 -75.44 29.80 20.70
C GLY A 8 -75.82 28.50 21.41
N PHE A 9 -77.08 28.37 21.84
CA PHE A 9 -77.61 27.18 22.49
C PHE A 9 -78.74 26.55 21.68
N GLU A 10 -78.76 25.23 21.60
CA GLU A 10 -79.83 24.48 20.94
C GLU A 10 -80.88 24.05 21.97
N LEU A 11 -82.13 24.50 21.80
CA LEU A 11 -83.26 24.10 22.65
C LEU A 11 -83.71 22.69 22.25
N LEU A 12 -83.50 21.73 23.14
CA LEU A 12 -83.87 20.33 22.91
C LEU A 12 -85.29 20.02 23.40
N GLY A 13 -85.81 20.82 24.33
CA GLY A 13 -87.14 20.62 24.87
C GLY A 13 -87.49 21.52 26.05
N CYS A 14 -88.75 21.46 26.51
CA CYS A 14 -89.25 22.30 27.59
C CYS A 14 -90.29 21.55 28.44
N PHE A 15 -90.20 21.69 29.75
CA PHE A 15 -91.07 21.09 30.76
C PHE A 15 -91.80 22.17 31.55
N ASN A 16 -93.10 21.99 31.77
CA ASN A 16 -93.94 22.92 32.52
C ASN A 16 -93.83 22.68 34.04
N VAL A 17 -92.64 22.92 34.59
CA VAL A 17 -92.32 22.71 36.01
C VAL A 17 -91.87 24.03 36.60
N SER A 18 -92.40 24.37 37.79
CA SER A 18 -91.89 25.51 38.55
C SER A 18 -90.68 25.12 39.37
N ALA A 19 -89.68 26.00 39.43
CA ALA A 19 -88.46 25.77 40.20
C ALA A 19 -88.28 26.86 41.24
N GLU A 20 -88.02 26.44 42.47
CA GLU A 20 -87.66 27.29 43.62
C GLU A 20 -86.28 26.86 44.11
N PHE A 21 -85.42 27.82 44.43
CA PHE A 21 -84.10 27.56 45.00
C PHE A 21 -84.19 27.59 46.52
N GLU A 22 -83.61 26.61 47.19
CA GLU A 22 -83.54 26.56 48.65
C GLU A 22 -82.06 26.47 49.08
N ARG A 23 -81.62 27.38 49.94
CA ARG A 23 -80.28 27.37 50.54
C ARG A 23 -80.46 27.44 52.05
N ASP A 24 -79.88 26.48 52.77
CA ASP A 24 -79.95 26.39 54.23
C ASP A 24 -81.38 26.40 54.81
N GLY A 25 -82.35 25.85 54.07
CA GLY A 25 -83.76 25.80 54.46
C GLY A 25 -84.60 27.03 54.06
N GLU A 26 -83.97 28.08 53.53
CA GLU A 26 -84.65 29.30 53.10
C GLU A 26 -84.84 29.33 51.58
N ARG A 27 -86.05 29.70 51.14
CA ARG A 27 -86.39 29.85 49.71
C ARG A 27 -85.82 31.16 49.17
N ILE A 28 -84.97 31.06 48.16
CA ILE A 28 -84.31 32.19 47.52
C ILE A 28 -84.92 32.43 46.13
N GLY A 29 -85.50 33.62 45.94
CA GLY A 29 -85.94 34.13 44.64
C GLY A 29 -87.37 33.74 44.24
N GLN A 30 -87.82 34.29 43.11
CA GLN A 30 -89.18 34.03 42.58
C GLN A 30 -89.25 32.68 41.85
N PRO A 31 -90.37 31.95 41.97
CA PRO A 31 -90.57 30.68 41.28
C PRO A 31 -90.46 30.87 39.76
N LYS A 32 -89.56 30.10 39.14
CA LYS A 32 -89.39 30.06 37.68
C LYS A 32 -90.53 29.23 37.09
N GLY A 33 -91.04 29.59 35.92
CA GLY A 33 -92.32 29.07 35.41
C GLY A 33 -92.22 27.84 34.52
N HIS A 34 -91.04 27.59 33.93
CA HIS A 34 -90.78 26.40 33.11
C HIS A 34 -89.27 26.11 33.05
N VAL A 35 -88.93 24.86 32.74
CA VAL A 35 -87.56 24.36 32.65
C VAL A 35 -87.28 23.93 31.22
N ALA A 36 -86.34 24.59 30.56
CA ALA A 36 -85.89 24.22 29.22
C ALA A 36 -84.64 23.33 29.30
N VAL A 37 -84.51 22.37 28.39
CA VAL A 37 -83.27 21.61 28.20
C VAL A 37 -82.52 22.20 27.03
N VAL A 38 -81.28 22.59 27.26
CA VAL A 38 -80.43 23.23 26.25
C VAL A 38 -79.11 22.49 26.11
N SER A 39 -78.58 22.46 24.88
CA SER A 39 -77.22 22.05 24.57
C SER A 39 -76.31 23.27 24.65
N ILE A 40 -75.31 23.22 25.55
CA ILE A 40 -74.36 24.30 25.79
C ILE A 40 -72.93 23.86 25.50
N PRO A 41 -72.03 24.71 24.96
CA PRO A 41 -70.62 24.34 24.80
C PRO A 41 -69.99 24.02 26.16
N ARG A 42 -69.21 22.92 26.27
CA ARG A 42 -68.52 22.56 27.52
C ARG A 42 -67.64 23.68 28.08
N SER A 43 -67.10 24.53 27.21
CA SER A 43 -66.30 25.70 27.61
C SER A 43 -67.06 26.73 28.46
N ARG A 44 -68.41 26.69 28.49
CA ARG A 44 -69.24 27.55 29.34
C ARG A 44 -69.64 26.91 30.67
N VAL A 45 -69.30 25.64 30.91
CA VAL A 45 -69.60 24.96 32.17
C VAL A 45 -68.47 25.25 33.16
N PRO A 46 -68.74 25.91 34.31
CA PRO A 46 -67.72 26.18 35.31
C PRO A 46 -67.23 24.87 35.92
N ALA A 47 -65.92 24.71 36.07
CA ALA A 47 -65.29 23.49 36.57
C ALA A 47 -65.71 23.07 37.99
N GLY A 48 -66.35 23.97 38.76
CA GLY A 48 -66.81 23.74 40.14
C GLY A 48 -68.33 23.53 40.33
N GLY A 49 -69.10 23.24 39.27
CA GLY A 49 -70.54 22.90 39.38
C GLY A 49 -71.47 24.07 39.72
N GLY A 50 -71.01 25.31 39.56
CA GLY A 50 -71.79 26.52 39.83
C GLY A 50 -72.88 26.82 38.77
N PRO A 51 -73.83 27.72 39.08
CA PRO A 51 -74.81 28.19 38.11
C PRO A 51 -74.12 28.85 36.91
N ILE A 52 -74.56 28.49 35.71
CA ILE A 52 -74.02 29.01 34.46
C ILE A 52 -74.66 30.37 34.19
N SER A 53 -73.86 31.43 34.29
CA SER A 53 -74.28 32.78 33.94
C SER A 53 -74.36 32.93 32.42
N LEU A 54 -75.56 33.18 31.88
CA LEU A 54 -75.78 33.33 30.45
C LEU A 54 -75.46 34.74 29.93
N THR A 55 -75.09 35.67 30.81
CA THR A 55 -74.89 37.09 30.49
C THR A 55 -73.44 37.47 30.17
N SER A 56 -72.47 36.60 30.41
CA SER A 56 -71.06 36.91 30.11
C SER A 56 -70.77 36.74 28.61
N PRO A 57 -70.37 37.80 27.88
CA PRO A 57 -69.97 37.68 26.49
C PRO A 57 -68.73 36.79 26.35
N VAL A 58 -68.69 35.98 25.29
CA VAL A 58 -67.54 35.12 24.97
C VAL A 58 -66.34 36.04 24.71
N GLY A 59 -65.36 36.05 25.62
CA GLY A 59 -64.16 36.86 25.47
C GLY A 59 -63.42 36.49 24.18
N SER A 60 -63.24 37.48 23.31
CA SER A 60 -62.32 37.43 22.17
C SER A 60 -60.90 37.39 22.72
N GLY A 61 -60.31 36.20 22.78
CA GLY A 61 -58.92 36.01 23.17
C GLY A 61 -57.97 36.48 22.06
N ASP A 62 -57.26 37.58 22.34
CA ASP A 62 -56.08 38.03 21.62
C ASP A 62 -54.85 37.16 21.95
N SER A 63 -54.05 36.94 20.90
CA SER A 63 -52.59 36.75 20.87
C SER A 63 -51.93 35.73 21.82
N ILE A 64 -51.53 34.59 21.24
CA ILE A 64 -50.42 33.76 21.74
C ILE A 64 -49.35 33.72 20.64
N GLU A 65 -48.33 34.57 20.79
CA GLU A 65 -46.98 34.30 20.28
C GLU A 65 -46.25 33.55 21.40
N ASP A 66 -45.78 32.34 21.08
CA ASP A 66 -44.53 31.72 21.55
C ASP A 66 -44.65 30.19 21.42
N ALA A 67 -44.07 29.67 20.33
CA ALA A 67 -43.88 28.23 20.14
C ALA A 67 -42.41 27.98 19.78
N ASN A 68 -41.63 27.58 20.79
CA ASN A 68 -40.39 26.83 20.61
C ASN A 68 -40.17 25.92 21.84
N ASN A 69 -40.82 24.76 21.86
CA ASN A 69 -40.33 23.60 22.60
C ASN A 69 -40.95 22.29 22.07
N PRO A 70 -40.17 21.34 21.50
CA PRO A 70 -40.68 20.06 21.06
C PRO A 70 -40.35 18.97 22.08
N SER A 71 -41.22 18.77 23.09
CA SER A 71 -41.25 17.51 23.84
C SER A 71 -42.52 17.37 24.69
N ALA A 72 -43.59 16.83 24.11
CA ALA A 72 -44.67 16.16 24.84
C ALA A 72 -45.48 15.28 23.89
N ALA A 73 -45.74 14.05 24.32
CA ALA A 73 -46.48 13.01 23.61
C ALA A 73 -47.94 13.43 23.26
N PRO A 74 -48.57 12.82 22.25
CA PRO A 74 -49.91 13.20 21.80
C PRO A 74 -50.97 12.60 22.75
N GLY A 75 -51.48 13.42 23.66
CA GLY A 75 -52.60 13.08 24.53
C GLY A 75 -53.88 13.78 24.09
N GLY A 76 -54.88 12.99 23.68
CA GLY A 76 -56.30 13.35 23.75
C GLY A 76 -56.80 14.45 22.82
N LEU A 77 -57.44 14.05 21.72
CA LEU A 77 -58.43 14.88 21.02
C LEU A 77 -59.58 15.19 22.00
N ASP A 78 -59.47 16.28 22.76
CA ASP A 78 -60.59 16.86 23.50
C ASP A 78 -61.58 17.45 22.49
N GLY A 79 -62.44 16.57 21.96
CA GLY A 79 -63.52 16.94 21.08
C GLY A 79 -64.38 18.02 21.71
N GLY A 80 -64.72 19.04 20.92
CA GLY A 80 -65.61 20.15 21.29
C GLY A 80 -67.02 19.70 21.62
N GLY A 81 -67.17 18.94 22.71
CA GLY A 81 -68.42 18.37 23.16
C GLY A 81 -69.32 19.45 23.74
N THR A 82 -70.61 19.35 23.45
CA THR A 82 -71.63 20.09 24.17
C THR A 82 -71.99 19.35 25.46
N ALA A 83 -72.37 20.09 26.50
CA ALA A 83 -72.98 19.60 27.71
C ALA A 83 -74.49 19.91 27.68
N LEU A 84 -75.30 19.04 28.27
CA LEU A 84 -76.73 19.29 28.44
C LEU A 84 -76.96 20.03 29.76
N ALA A 85 -77.75 21.09 29.72
CA ALA A 85 -78.10 21.89 30.89
C ALA A 85 -79.62 22.13 31.00
N LEU A 86 -80.09 22.22 32.24
CA LEU A 86 -81.45 22.70 32.54
C LEU A 86 -81.39 24.22 32.72
N LEU A 87 -82.13 24.93 31.87
CA LEU A 87 -82.30 26.37 31.89
C LEU A 87 -83.64 26.71 32.56
N PHE A 88 -83.57 27.41 33.68
CA PHE A 88 -84.75 27.83 34.45
C PHE A 88 -85.21 29.23 34.00
N VAL A 89 -86.36 29.29 33.34
CA VAL A 89 -86.85 30.52 32.69
C VAL A 89 -87.99 31.14 33.52
N THR A 90 -87.92 32.45 33.74
CA THR A 90 -89.00 33.22 34.37
C THR A 90 -90.23 33.31 33.47
N LYS A 91 -91.42 33.50 34.06
CA LYS A 91 -92.69 33.65 33.31
C LYS A 91 -92.70 34.77 32.24
N ALA A 92 -91.72 35.69 32.23
CA ALA A 92 -91.60 36.79 31.27
C ALA A 92 -91.28 36.38 29.80
N GLY A 93 -91.27 35.08 29.47
CA GLY A 93 -91.17 34.57 28.10
C GLY A 93 -89.72 34.36 27.62
N PHE A 94 -89.53 33.37 26.74
CA PHE A 94 -88.22 32.95 26.22
C PHE A 94 -87.53 34.05 25.37
N THR A 95 -88.29 35.01 24.84
CA THR A 95 -87.81 36.06 23.92
C THR A 95 -87.13 37.25 24.61
N LYS A 96 -87.19 37.35 25.95
CA LYS A 96 -86.50 38.41 26.74
C LYS A 96 -85.52 37.83 27.79
N ALA A 97 -85.08 36.59 27.62
CA ALA A 97 -84.32 35.84 28.61
C ALA A 97 -82.84 36.31 28.73
N THR A 98 -82.60 37.41 29.45
CA THR A 98 -81.26 37.82 29.91
C THR A 98 -80.94 37.36 31.34
N SER A 99 -81.83 36.63 32.04
CA SER A 99 -81.63 36.29 33.47
C SER A 99 -82.09 34.87 33.87
N GLY A 100 -81.90 33.90 32.98
CA GLY A 100 -82.09 32.48 33.29
C GLY A 100 -80.88 31.90 34.01
N THR A 101 -81.11 31.07 35.04
CA THR A 101 -80.04 30.29 35.69
C THR A 101 -80.00 28.93 35.02
N ALA A 102 -78.83 28.48 34.56
CA ALA A 102 -78.66 27.16 33.96
C ALA A 102 -77.76 26.26 34.83
N PHE A 103 -78.07 24.98 34.86
CA PHE A 103 -77.29 23.95 35.56
C PHE A 103 -77.00 22.80 34.63
N ALA A 104 -75.73 22.42 34.50
CA ALA A 104 -75.38 21.23 33.74
C ALA A 104 -76.01 20.00 34.44
N ILE A 105 -76.58 19.11 33.64
CA ILE A 105 -77.27 17.92 34.17
C ILE A 105 -76.29 17.01 34.93
N ASN A 106 -75.02 17.02 34.54
CA ASN A 106 -73.94 16.27 35.19
C ASN A 106 -73.60 16.79 36.60
N ASP A 107 -73.84 18.08 36.87
CA ASP A 107 -73.52 18.71 38.17
C ASP A 107 -74.66 18.54 39.19
N MET A 108 -75.80 18.01 38.76
CA MET A 108 -76.89 17.65 39.64
C MET A 108 -76.49 16.43 40.46
N GLY A 109 -76.55 16.52 41.78
CA GLY A 109 -76.19 15.48 42.73
C GLY A 109 -77.34 14.50 43.00
N ARG A 110 -77.56 14.20 44.28
CA ARG A 110 -78.53 13.18 44.74
C ARG A 110 -79.96 13.70 44.54
N PHE A 111 -80.79 12.90 43.88
CA PHE A 111 -82.22 13.16 43.72
C PHE A 111 -82.99 12.70 44.96
N ARG A 112 -83.85 13.57 45.51
CA ARG A 112 -84.76 13.24 46.61
C ARG A 112 -86.20 13.32 46.11
N MET A 113 -86.81 12.15 45.93
CA MET A 113 -88.16 12.00 45.36
C MET A 113 -89.26 11.76 46.43
N LYS A 114 -89.03 12.17 47.69
CA LYS A 114 -89.90 11.83 48.82
C LYS A 114 -91.37 12.26 48.66
N PHE A 115 -91.67 13.19 47.74
CA PHE A 115 -93.00 13.77 47.55
C PHE A 115 -93.44 13.81 46.08
N ILE A 116 -93.01 12.85 45.24
CA ILE A 116 -93.34 12.87 43.80
C ILE A 116 -94.85 12.81 43.52
N ASN A 117 -95.59 12.08 44.36
CA ASN A 117 -97.05 12.01 44.29
C ASN A 117 -97.72 13.35 44.67
N GLN A 118 -97.01 14.23 45.37
CA GLN A 118 -97.43 15.60 45.67
C GLN A 118 -96.88 16.61 44.66
N GLY A 119 -96.22 16.16 43.57
CA GLY A 119 -95.65 17.03 42.55
C GLY A 119 -94.40 17.79 42.94
N LYS A 120 -93.73 17.35 44.02
CA LYS A 120 -92.50 17.96 44.51
C LYS A 120 -91.33 17.03 44.27
N PHE A 121 -90.27 17.55 43.66
CA PHE A 121 -89.05 16.85 43.32
C PHE A 121 -87.88 17.74 43.66
N SER A 122 -86.90 17.25 44.42
CA SER A 122 -85.74 18.06 44.81
C SER A 122 -84.44 17.37 44.45
N PHE A 123 -83.41 18.14 44.14
CA PHE A 123 -82.06 17.63 43.96
C PHE A 123 -81.03 18.59 44.53
N GLU A 124 -79.96 18.02 45.06
CA GLU A 124 -78.80 18.76 45.54
C GLU A 124 -77.91 19.12 44.34
N VAL A 125 -77.49 20.37 44.20
CA VAL A 125 -76.51 20.76 43.19
C VAL A 125 -75.10 20.68 43.81
N ARG A 126 -74.15 20.02 43.14
CA ARG A 126 -72.76 19.98 43.63
C ARG A 126 -72.12 21.36 43.52
N GLY A 127 -71.71 21.94 44.65
CA GLY A 127 -70.92 23.17 44.72
C GLY A 127 -70.06 23.20 46.00
N GLU A 128 -68.94 23.91 45.97
CA GLU A 128 -67.84 23.84 46.97
C GLU A 128 -68.12 24.57 48.31
N GLY A 129 -69.38 24.70 48.74
CA GLY A 129 -69.74 25.35 50.00
C GLY A 129 -70.23 24.37 51.09
N PRO A 130 -69.94 24.60 52.39
CA PRO A 130 -70.46 23.78 53.50
C PRO A 130 -71.98 23.90 53.77
N GLY A 131 -72.75 24.48 52.84
CA GLY A 131 -74.22 24.46 52.81
C GLY A 131 -74.68 24.08 51.40
N GLY A 132 -75.16 22.85 51.23
CA GLY A 132 -75.56 22.34 49.91
C GLY A 132 -76.78 23.08 49.37
N ASN A 133 -76.68 23.67 48.17
CA ASN A 133 -77.82 24.28 47.50
C ASN A 133 -78.79 23.16 47.04
N THR A 134 -80.05 23.22 47.50
CA THR A 134 -81.09 22.28 47.09
C THR A 134 -82.05 22.99 46.15
N LEU A 135 -82.20 22.48 44.92
CA LEU A 135 -83.24 22.95 44.03
C LEU A 135 -84.52 22.15 44.28
N VAL A 136 -85.63 22.84 44.54
CA VAL A 136 -86.95 22.24 44.69
C VAL A 136 -87.80 22.56 43.46
N LEU A 137 -88.13 21.53 42.70
CA LEU A 137 -89.05 21.56 41.58
C LEU A 137 -90.46 21.21 42.05
N CYS A 138 -91.41 22.11 41.80
CA CYS A 138 -92.82 21.95 42.07
C CYS A 138 -93.60 22.01 40.76
N SER A 139 -94.61 21.17 40.55
CA SER A 139 -95.48 21.33 39.39
C SER A 139 -96.35 22.58 39.48
N VAL A 140 -96.64 23.20 38.32
CA VAL A 140 -97.35 24.49 38.22
C VAL A 140 -98.88 24.34 38.26
N SER A 141 -99.42 23.15 37.98
CA SER A 141 -100.87 22.92 37.89
C SER A 141 -101.31 21.61 38.57
N SER A 142 -102.39 21.68 39.37
CA SER A 142 -102.88 20.61 40.25
C SER A 142 -103.45 19.35 39.56
N GLY A 143 -103.60 19.34 38.23
CA GLY A 143 -104.13 18.21 37.45
C GLY A 143 -103.10 17.40 36.64
N GLN A 144 -101.99 18.00 36.19
CA GLN A 144 -100.90 17.33 35.45
C GLN A 144 -99.63 17.11 36.30
N VAL A 145 -99.80 17.32 37.61
CA VAL A 145 -98.79 17.50 38.67
C VAL A 145 -97.60 16.55 38.59
N ALA A 146 -97.89 15.25 38.44
CA ALA A 146 -96.87 14.22 38.54
C ALA A 146 -96.30 13.79 37.18
N HIS A 147 -96.91 14.15 36.06
CA HIS A 147 -96.44 13.70 34.76
C HIS A 147 -95.19 14.46 34.32
N ASP A 148 -95.25 15.79 34.26
CA ASP A 148 -94.13 16.60 33.74
C ASP A 148 -92.89 16.54 34.63
N VAL A 149 -93.09 16.46 35.95
CA VAL A 149 -92.01 16.26 36.92
C VAL A 149 -91.40 14.85 36.78
N ARG A 150 -92.22 13.81 36.56
CA ARG A 150 -91.71 12.44 36.28
C ARG A 150 -90.99 12.36 34.95
N SER A 151 -91.51 13.00 33.90
CA SER A 151 -90.87 13.04 32.59
C SER A 151 -89.54 13.77 32.65
N LEU A 152 -89.45 14.88 33.37
CA LEU A 152 -88.19 15.59 33.58
C LEU A 152 -87.20 14.75 34.40
N ALA A 153 -87.65 14.12 35.48
CA ALA A 153 -86.81 13.23 36.28
C ALA A 153 -86.29 12.03 35.47
N GLN A 154 -87.16 11.40 34.66
CA GLN A 154 -86.79 10.30 33.77
C GLN A 154 -85.80 10.77 32.70
N PHE A 155 -86.04 11.94 32.10
CA PHE A 155 -85.15 12.52 31.10
C PHE A 155 -83.75 12.76 31.66
N ILE A 156 -83.65 13.33 32.86
CA ILE A 156 -82.37 13.53 33.56
C ILE A 156 -81.71 12.18 33.88
N SER A 157 -82.49 11.18 34.31
CA SER A 157 -82.00 9.84 34.60
C SER A 157 -81.45 9.16 33.34
N ASP A 158 -82.17 9.21 32.22
CA ASP A 158 -81.78 8.60 30.95
C ASP A 158 -80.44 9.17 30.45
N ILE A 159 -80.25 10.49 30.56
CA ILE A 159 -78.97 11.14 30.23
C ILE A 159 -77.83 10.63 31.12
N LYS A 160 -78.06 10.54 32.44
CA LYS A 160 -77.04 10.08 33.39
C LYS A 160 -76.61 8.63 33.18
N ILE A 161 -77.48 7.79 32.64
CA ILE A 161 -77.16 6.39 32.28
C ILE A 161 -76.70 6.22 30.83
N GLY A 162 -76.55 7.31 30.06
CA GLY A 162 -76.11 7.28 28.66
C GLY A 162 -77.16 6.79 27.66
N LYS A 163 -78.44 6.72 28.06
CA LYS A 163 -79.55 6.37 27.17
C LYS A 163 -80.02 7.61 26.40
N ALA A 164 -80.27 7.48 25.10
CA ALA A 164 -80.84 8.56 24.30
C ALA A 164 -82.22 8.96 24.89
N PRO A 165 -82.37 10.19 25.42
CA PRO A 165 -83.60 10.56 26.09
C PRO A 165 -84.74 10.69 25.07
N GLY A 166 -85.94 10.25 25.44
CA GLY A 166 -87.14 10.46 24.62
C GLY A 166 -87.42 11.95 24.43
N MET A 167 -87.83 12.37 23.23
CA MET A 167 -88.17 13.78 22.98
C MET A 167 -89.28 14.23 23.94
N PRO A 168 -89.10 15.35 24.66
CA PRO A 168 -90.11 15.82 25.60
C PRO A 168 -91.38 16.28 24.87
N HIS A 169 -92.52 16.06 25.52
CA HIS A 169 -93.83 16.45 25.00
C HIS A 169 -93.97 17.97 24.88
N LYS A 170 -94.79 18.41 23.91
CA LYS A 170 -95.00 19.82 23.55
C LYS A 170 -95.37 20.65 24.79
N CYS A 171 -94.55 21.65 25.11
CA CYS A 171 -94.90 22.63 26.14
C CYS A 171 -96.07 23.49 25.66
N VAL A 172 -97.21 23.40 26.35
CA VAL A 172 -98.43 24.17 26.02
C VAL A 172 -98.18 25.68 26.07
N ALA A 173 -97.19 26.14 26.85
CA ALA A 173 -96.83 27.56 26.94
C ALA A 173 -96.06 28.09 25.70
N CYS A 174 -95.51 27.22 24.83
CA CYS A 174 -94.61 27.63 23.74
C CYS A 174 -95.28 27.79 22.36
N GLY A 175 -96.59 27.58 22.21
CA GLY A 175 -97.40 28.07 21.08
C GLY A 175 -97.05 27.61 19.65
N LEU A 176 -96.27 26.54 19.43
CA LEU A 176 -95.92 26.06 18.09
C LEU A 176 -97.10 25.33 17.41
N LYS A 177 -97.64 25.91 16.33
CA LYS A 177 -98.82 25.41 15.57
C LYS A 177 -98.47 24.45 14.40
N ASP A 178 -99.40 23.53 14.17
CA ASP A 178 -99.72 22.55 13.10
C ASP A 178 -98.76 22.21 11.94
N THR A 179 -98.45 20.90 11.81
CA THR A 179 -97.47 20.28 10.89
C THR A 179 -98.06 19.66 9.62
N ALA A 180 -99.38 19.71 9.41
CA ALA A 180 -100.04 18.94 8.34
C ALA A 180 -99.83 19.52 6.92
N GLU A 181 -99.65 20.83 6.79
CA GLU A 181 -99.44 21.50 5.48
C GLU A 181 -97.99 21.42 4.99
N LEU A 182 -97.04 21.38 5.93
CA LEU A 182 -95.61 21.20 5.65
C LEU A 182 -95.29 19.80 5.13
N ASP A 183 -95.98 18.76 5.62
CA ASP A 183 -95.73 17.38 5.18
C ASP A 183 -96.16 17.12 3.72
N LYS A 184 -97.19 17.81 3.21
CA LYS A 184 -97.57 17.71 1.78
C LYS A 184 -96.54 18.38 0.87
N LYS A 185 -96.03 19.56 1.23
CA LYS A 185 -94.96 20.24 0.49
C LYS A 185 -93.66 19.44 0.54
N ARG A 186 -93.33 18.84 1.70
CA ARG A 186 -92.13 18.00 1.84
C ARG A 186 -92.16 16.78 0.92
N LYS A 187 -93.31 16.11 0.78
CA LYS A 187 -93.45 14.95 -0.13
C LYS A 187 -93.29 15.32 -1.61
N GLN A 188 -93.78 16.48 -2.03
CA GLN A 188 -93.62 16.94 -3.42
C GLN A 188 -92.16 17.36 -3.71
N GLU A 189 -91.51 18.02 -2.75
CA GLU A 189 -90.10 18.40 -2.84
C GLU A 189 -89.18 17.17 -2.81
N GLU A 190 -89.46 16.17 -1.97
CA GLU A 190 -88.75 14.89 -1.91
C GLU A 190 -88.83 14.15 -3.25
N ALA A 191 -90.01 14.10 -3.89
CA ALA A 191 -90.17 13.44 -5.20
C ALA A 191 -89.42 14.16 -6.34
N LEU A 192 -89.31 15.50 -6.28
CA LEU A 192 -88.55 16.27 -7.27
C LEU A 192 -87.04 16.07 -7.06
N LYS A 193 -86.58 16.11 -5.82
CA LYS A 193 -85.19 15.83 -5.43
C LYS A 193 -84.78 14.41 -5.79
N GLU A 194 -85.68 13.43 -5.66
CA GLU A 194 -85.40 12.04 -6.05
C GLU A 194 -85.20 11.88 -7.57
N LYS A 195 -86.02 12.56 -8.39
CA LYS A 195 -85.85 12.57 -9.85
C LYS A 195 -84.55 13.26 -10.27
N GLU A 196 -84.22 14.38 -9.64
CA GLU A 196 -82.97 15.09 -9.90
C GLU A 196 -81.75 14.27 -9.46
N ALA A 197 -81.81 13.63 -8.29
CA ALA A 197 -80.77 12.72 -7.81
C ALA A 197 -80.59 11.52 -8.75
N LYS A 198 -81.66 10.98 -9.33
CA LYS A 198 -81.58 9.89 -10.31
C LYS A 198 -80.89 10.33 -11.61
N ARG A 199 -81.16 11.56 -12.06
CA ARG A 199 -80.49 12.15 -13.24
C ARG A 199 -79.00 12.43 -12.95
N GLN A 200 -78.69 12.96 -11.78
CA GLN A 200 -77.29 13.18 -11.35
C GLN A 200 -76.53 11.85 -11.24
N ARG A 201 -77.13 10.79 -10.67
CA ARG A 201 -76.51 9.45 -10.62
C ARG A 201 -76.21 8.88 -12.01
N MET A 202 -77.14 8.99 -12.96
CA MET A 202 -76.91 8.54 -14.34
C MET A 202 -75.81 9.34 -15.04
N GLU A 203 -75.69 10.64 -14.74
CA GLU A 203 -74.64 11.50 -15.31
C GLU A 203 -73.27 11.23 -14.68
N GLU A 204 -73.21 11.03 -13.37
CA GLU A 204 -72.00 10.57 -12.67
C GLU A 204 -71.56 9.20 -13.15
N GLU A 205 -72.48 8.24 -13.30
CA GLU A 205 -72.17 6.91 -13.80
C GLU A 205 -71.60 6.96 -15.23
N LYS A 206 -72.12 7.85 -16.08
CA LYS A 206 -71.56 8.10 -17.40
C LYS A 206 -70.15 8.70 -17.33
N LYS A 207 -69.92 9.70 -16.45
CA LYS A 207 -68.59 10.30 -16.24
C LYS A 207 -67.58 9.27 -15.74
N VAL A 208 -67.96 8.45 -14.77
CA VAL A 208 -67.12 7.36 -14.25
C VAL A 208 -66.78 6.37 -15.36
N ARG A 209 -67.75 6.00 -16.21
CA ARG A 209 -67.53 5.08 -17.33
C ARG A 209 -66.58 5.66 -18.39
N ASP A 210 -66.69 6.95 -18.68
CA ASP A 210 -65.82 7.61 -19.66
C ASP A 210 -64.40 7.83 -19.09
N GLU A 211 -64.27 8.14 -17.79
CA GLU A 211 -62.97 8.17 -17.10
C GLU A 211 -62.32 6.78 -17.05
N GLN A 212 -63.09 5.73 -16.79
CA GLN A 212 -62.61 4.34 -16.79
C GLN A 212 -62.02 3.99 -18.17
N LYS A 213 -62.74 4.28 -19.25
CA LYS A 213 -62.25 4.06 -20.63
C LYS A 213 -60.98 4.85 -20.94
N LYS A 214 -60.86 6.08 -20.41
CA LYS A 214 -59.66 6.91 -20.57
C LYS A 214 -58.47 6.28 -19.85
N ARG A 215 -58.64 5.81 -18.61
CA ARG A 215 -57.61 5.09 -17.85
C ARG A 215 -57.19 3.80 -18.54
N ASP A 216 -58.14 3.01 -19.02
CA ASP A 216 -57.84 1.76 -19.75
C ASP A 216 -57.06 2.02 -21.04
N LYS A 217 -57.35 3.13 -21.74
CA LYS A 217 -56.61 3.54 -22.94
C LYS A 217 -55.18 3.99 -22.59
N GLU A 218 -55.02 4.83 -21.58
CA GLU A 218 -53.71 5.30 -21.10
C GLU A 218 -52.86 4.13 -20.59
N GLU A 219 -53.45 3.16 -19.88
CA GLU A 219 -52.76 1.97 -19.41
C GLU A 219 -52.31 1.07 -20.57
N LYS A 220 -53.15 0.88 -21.60
CA LYS A 220 -52.76 0.14 -22.82
C LYS A 220 -51.60 0.83 -23.55
N GLU A 221 -51.65 2.16 -23.69
CA GLU A 221 -50.55 2.92 -24.29
C GLU A 221 -49.26 2.85 -23.45
N ALA A 222 -49.38 2.87 -22.11
CA ALA A 222 -48.24 2.70 -21.21
C ALA A 222 -47.63 1.30 -21.31
N ARG A 223 -48.44 0.24 -21.32
CA ARG A 223 -47.99 -1.14 -21.53
C ARG A 223 -47.30 -1.31 -22.89
N GLN A 224 -47.85 -0.72 -23.95
CA GLN A 224 -47.24 -0.77 -25.28
C GLN A 224 -45.89 -0.01 -25.33
N LYS A 225 -45.76 1.12 -24.63
CA LYS A 225 -44.49 1.84 -24.47
C LYS A 225 -43.46 1.03 -23.69
N GLN A 226 -43.87 0.41 -22.58
CA GLN A 226 -43.00 -0.47 -21.77
C GLN A 226 -42.54 -1.68 -22.57
N GLU A 227 -43.41 -2.31 -23.37
CA GLU A 227 -43.05 -3.44 -24.21
C GLU A 227 -42.04 -3.06 -25.31
N LYS A 228 -42.22 -1.89 -25.96
CA LYS A 228 -41.25 -1.36 -26.92
C LYS A 228 -39.90 -1.08 -26.27
N ALA A 229 -39.90 -0.46 -25.09
CA ALA A 229 -38.67 -0.20 -24.33
C ALA A 229 -37.95 -1.51 -23.93
N MET A 230 -38.68 -2.53 -23.49
CA MET A 230 -38.14 -3.85 -23.19
C MET A 230 -37.52 -4.53 -24.42
N LYS A 231 -38.20 -4.45 -25.58
CA LYS A 231 -37.66 -4.97 -26.85
C LYS A 231 -36.39 -4.24 -27.29
N GLU A 232 -36.34 -2.93 -27.10
CA GLU A 232 -35.13 -2.13 -27.40
C GLU A 232 -33.97 -2.49 -26.47
N LEU A 233 -34.23 -2.64 -25.18
CA LEU A 233 -33.23 -3.10 -24.20
C LEU A 233 -32.72 -4.51 -24.52
N GLN A 234 -33.60 -5.43 -24.90
CA GLN A 234 -33.20 -6.78 -25.34
C GLN A 234 -32.32 -6.73 -26.60
N LYS A 235 -32.62 -5.83 -27.54
CA LYS A 235 -31.76 -5.64 -28.73
C LYS A 235 -30.38 -5.12 -28.35
N LYS A 236 -30.31 -4.10 -27.49
CA LYS A 236 -29.04 -3.55 -26.98
C LYS A 236 -28.24 -4.60 -26.21
N LEU A 237 -28.89 -5.43 -25.41
CA LEU A 237 -28.23 -6.52 -24.68
C LEU A 237 -27.56 -7.51 -25.64
N LYS A 238 -28.28 -7.96 -26.68
CA LYS A 238 -27.73 -8.86 -27.71
C LYS A 238 -26.55 -8.24 -28.47
N GLU A 239 -26.60 -6.93 -28.72
CA GLU A 239 -25.50 -6.20 -29.37
C GLU A 239 -24.26 -6.16 -28.46
N THR A 240 -24.44 -5.85 -27.17
CA THR A 240 -23.33 -5.90 -26.20
C THR A 240 -22.76 -7.29 -25.96
N GLU A 241 -23.60 -8.34 -26.03
CA GLU A 241 -23.12 -9.73 -25.96
C GLU A 241 -22.28 -10.08 -27.19
N LYS A 242 -22.69 -9.65 -28.38
CA LYS A 242 -21.91 -9.81 -29.60
C LYS A 242 -20.56 -9.09 -29.51
N ASP A 243 -20.54 -7.84 -29.03
CA ASP A 243 -19.30 -7.08 -28.84
C ASP A 243 -18.36 -7.77 -27.83
N ARG A 244 -18.92 -8.35 -26.77
CA ARG A 244 -18.16 -9.14 -25.80
C ARG A 244 -17.53 -10.38 -26.44
N ASP A 245 -18.28 -11.09 -27.28
CA ASP A 245 -17.79 -12.27 -27.98
C ASP A 245 -16.71 -11.91 -29.00
N ASP A 246 -16.86 -10.79 -29.72
CA ASP A 246 -15.85 -10.26 -30.64
C ASP A 246 -14.56 -9.85 -29.90
N MET A 247 -14.69 -9.19 -28.73
CA MET A 247 -13.54 -8.89 -27.86
C MET A 247 -12.84 -10.14 -27.34
N ASN A 248 -13.60 -11.19 -27.02
CA ASN A 248 -13.02 -12.48 -26.62
C ASN A 248 -12.27 -13.15 -27.78
N ARG A 249 -12.80 -13.09 -29.01
CA ARG A 249 -12.10 -13.58 -30.21
C ARG A 249 -10.79 -12.82 -30.45
N ILE A 250 -10.80 -11.49 -30.34
CA ILE A 250 -9.58 -10.67 -30.45
C ILE A 250 -8.56 -11.07 -29.37
N ARG A 251 -9.01 -11.27 -28.14
CA ARG A 251 -8.15 -11.73 -27.03
C ARG A 251 -7.53 -13.10 -27.31
N GLU A 252 -8.29 -14.04 -27.85
CA GLU A 252 -7.79 -15.36 -28.22
C GLU A 252 -6.75 -15.29 -29.35
N THR A 253 -6.99 -14.46 -30.37
CA THR A 253 -6.03 -14.25 -31.46
C THR A 253 -4.74 -13.64 -30.94
N LEU A 254 -4.80 -12.59 -30.12
CA LEU A 254 -3.62 -11.98 -29.51
C LEU A 254 -2.87 -12.96 -28.60
N SER A 255 -3.60 -13.82 -27.88
CA SER A 255 -2.99 -14.87 -27.05
C SER A 255 -2.23 -15.91 -27.89
N LYS A 256 -2.77 -16.29 -29.06
CA LYS A 256 -2.08 -17.18 -30.01
C LYS A 256 -0.83 -16.52 -30.59
N GLU A 257 -0.93 -15.28 -31.07
CA GLU A 257 0.21 -14.53 -31.61
C GLU A 257 1.33 -14.35 -30.58
N LEU A 258 0.98 -14.09 -29.31
CA LEU A 258 1.97 -13.98 -28.23
C LEU A 258 2.65 -15.32 -27.92
N LYS A 259 1.93 -16.44 -28.00
CA LYS A 259 2.53 -17.78 -27.86
C LYS A 259 3.49 -18.10 -29.00
N GLU A 260 3.09 -17.83 -30.23
CA GLU A 260 3.92 -18.00 -31.43
C GLU A 260 5.19 -17.14 -31.36
N ARG A 261 5.06 -15.85 -30.99
CA ARG A 261 6.22 -14.98 -30.75
C ARG A 261 7.11 -15.50 -29.64
N GLY A 262 6.53 -16.03 -28.57
CA GLY A 262 7.28 -16.65 -27.48
C GLY A 262 8.04 -17.92 -27.88
N GLU A 263 7.54 -18.68 -28.86
CA GLU A 263 8.24 -19.82 -29.45
C GLU A 263 9.40 -19.37 -30.35
N ILE A 264 9.16 -18.39 -31.23
CA ILE A 264 10.20 -17.80 -32.08
C ILE A 264 11.35 -17.21 -31.24
N ILE A 265 11.03 -16.51 -30.15
CA ILE A 265 12.07 -15.96 -29.23
C ILE A 265 12.88 -17.09 -28.59
N ARG A 266 12.24 -18.18 -28.16
CA ARG A 266 12.95 -19.34 -27.58
C ARG A 266 13.85 -20.01 -28.61
N GLU A 267 13.40 -20.16 -29.86
CA GLU A 267 14.20 -20.70 -30.95
C GLU A 267 15.40 -19.80 -31.27
N LEU A 268 15.20 -18.49 -31.38
CA LEU A 268 16.29 -17.53 -31.59
C LEU A 268 17.31 -17.55 -30.44
N GLN A 269 16.85 -17.64 -29.19
CA GLN A 269 17.73 -17.78 -28.03
C GLN A 269 18.55 -19.06 -28.09
N GLN A 270 17.95 -20.17 -28.53
CA GLN A 270 18.64 -21.44 -28.72
C GLN A 270 19.70 -21.34 -29.83
N GLN A 271 19.36 -20.74 -30.97
CA GLN A 271 20.32 -20.50 -32.06
C GLN A 271 21.48 -19.61 -31.62
N VAL A 272 21.23 -18.56 -30.83
CA VAL A 272 22.29 -17.70 -30.28
C VAL A 272 23.18 -18.48 -29.32
N LYS A 273 22.60 -19.29 -28.41
CA LYS A 273 23.38 -20.15 -27.50
C LYS A 273 24.27 -21.12 -28.27
N GLU A 274 23.75 -21.75 -29.32
CA GLU A 274 24.51 -22.68 -30.16
C GLU A 274 25.63 -21.98 -30.92
N LYS A 275 25.38 -20.79 -31.48
CA LYS A 275 26.41 -19.98 -32.15
C LYS A 275 27.51 -19.53 -31.20
N VAL A 276 27.15 -19.09 -29.98
CA VAL A 276 28.12 -18.71 -28.95
C VAL A 276 28.93 -19.93 -28.49
N ALA A 277 28.28 -21.08 -28.28
CA ALA A 277 28.98 -22.32 -27.93
C ALA A 277 29.92 -22.80 -29.04
N ALA A 278 29.50 -22.70 -30.31
CA ALA A 278 30.34 -23.02 -31.46
C ALA A 278 31.56 -22.08 -31.56
N ALA A 279 31.37 -20.78 -31.38
CA ALA A 279 32.45 -19.80 -31.35
C ALA A 279 33.43 -20.07 -30.21
N ALA A 280 32.94 -20.39 -29.01
CA ALA A 280 33.78 -20.75 -27.87
C ALA A 280 34.59 -22.04 -28.11
N ARG A 281 34.01 -23.04 -28.79
CA ARG A 281 34.74 -24.27 -29.17
C ARG A 281 35.85 -23.98 -30.19
N GLU A 282 35.58 -23.13 -31.18
CA GLU A 282 36.61 -22.72 -32.16
C GLU A 282 37.72 -21.89 -31.50
N GLU A 283 37.38 -20.96 -30.61
CA GLU A 283 38.37 -20.18 -29.86
C GLU A 283 39.22 -21.08 -28.95
N ALA A 284 38.62 -22.08 -28.31
CA ALA A 284 39.34 -23.07 -27.51
C ALA A 284 40.33 -23.89 -28.35
N LYS A 285 39.93 -24.34 -29.55
CA LYS A 285 40.85 -25.03 -30.48
C LYS A 285 42.00 -24.12 -30.90
N ARG A 286 41.74 -22.84 -31.21
CA ARG A 286 42.79 -21.87 -31.57
C ARG A 286 43.78 -21.68 -30.42
N ARG A 287 43.29 -21.55 -29.18
CA ARG A 287 44.14 -21.45 -27.98
C ARG A 287 44.96 -22.72 -27.75
N GLU A 288 44.38 -23.89 -27.97
CA GLU A 288 45.09 -25.17 -27.82
C GLU A 288 46.18 -25.33 -28.89
N GLU A 289 45.89 -24.97 -30.15
CA GLU A 289 46.86 -24.99 -31.23
C GLU A 289 47.99 -23.98 -31.01
N GLU A 290 47.66 -22.76 -30.57
CA GLU A 290 48.66 -21.76 -30.18
C GLU A 290 49.53 -22.25 -29.02
N ALA A 291 48.92 -22.82 -27.98
CA ALA A 291 49.66 -23.41 -26.86
C ALA A 291 50.56 -24.57 -27.32
N ARG A 292 50.11 -25.39 -28.29
CA ARG A 292 50.95 -26.43 -28.90
C ARG A 292 52.14 -25.81 -29.64
N ARG A 293 51.93 -24.79 -30.47
CA ARG A 293 53.01 -24.09 -31.19
C ARG A 293 54.03 -23.48 -30.22
N VAL A 294 53.58 -22.84 -29.15
CA VAL A 294 54.47 -22.28 -28.12
C VAL A 294 55.27 -23.37 -27.41
N ARG A 295 54.66 -24.53 -27.10
CA ARG A 295 55.37 -25.68 -26.50
C ARG A 295 56.41 -26.27 -27.46
N GLU A 296 56.06 -26.43 -28.73
CA GLU A 296 56.98 -26.93 -29.77
C GLU A 296 58.15 -25.97 -29.97
N GLU A 297 57.90 -24.66 -30.01
CA GLU A 297 58.94 -23.63 -30.13
C GLU A 297 59.84 -23.60 -28.89
N SER A 298 59.25 -23.68 -27.69
CA SER A 298 60.03 -23.78 -26.44
C SER A 298 60.90 -25.03 -26.40
N ALA A 299 60.36 -26.18 -26.82
CA ALA A 299 61.12 -27.44 -26.89
C ALA A 299 62.23 -27.37 -27.94
N ALA A 300 62.00 -26.72 -29.09
CA ALA A 300 63.01 -26.50 -30.11
C ALA A 300 64.16 -25.62 -29.60
N ARG A 301 63.85 -24.51 -28.90
CA ARG A 301 64.85 -23.64 -28.28
C ARG A 301 65.66 -24.38 -27.21
N GLU A 302 65.02 -25.20 -26.39
CA GLU A 302 65.71 -26.02 -25.40
C GLU A 302 66.62 -27.07 -26.05
N ALA A 303 66.16 -27.73 -27.12
CA ALA A 303 66.97 -28.68 -27.87
C ALA A 303 68.17 -28.01 -28.55
N GLU A 304 68.01 -26.80 -29.08
CA GLU A 304 69.10 -26.00 -29.64
C GLU A 304 70.13 -25.62 -28.56
N LEU A 305 69.67 -25.18 -27.39
CA LEU A 305 70.54 -24.88 -26.26
C LEU A 305 71.32 -26.13 -25.80
N ARG A 306 70.67 -27.29 -25.76
CA ARG A 306 71.34 -28.57 -25.44
C ARG A 306 72.39 -28.93 -26.48
N ARG A 307 72.10 -28.81 -27.77
CA ARG A 307 73.09 -29.04 -28.84
C ARG A 307 74.27 -28.08 -28.75
N ALA A 308 74.02 -26.80 -28.45
CA ALA A 308 75.07 -25.80 -28.27
C ALA A 308 75.99 -26.16 -27.08
N MET A 309 75.40 -26.58 -25.95
CA MET A 309 76.18 -27.06 -24.80
C MET A 309 76.98 -28.34 -25.12
N GLU A 310 76.37 -29.31 -25.81
CA GLU A 310 77.07 -30.54 -26.24
C GLU A 310 78.24 -30.25 -27.18
N GLU A 311 78.05 -29.32 -28.11
CA GLU A 311 79.10 -28.86 -29.02
C GLU A 311 80.23 -28.16 -28.27
N GLU A 312 79.90 -27.31 -27.29
CA GLU A 312 80.90 -26.67 -26.42
C GLU A 312 81.71 -27.72 -25.63
N PHE A 313 81.05 -28.75 -25.10
CA PHE A 313 81.73 -29.87 -24.45
C PHE A 313 82.61 -30.66 -25.42
N ARG A 314 82.18 -30.84 -26.66
CA ARG A 314 82.97 -31.50 -27.70
C ARG A 314 84.22 -30.70 -28.02
N VAL A 315 84.09 -29.40 -28.26
CA VAL A 315 85.23 -28.49 -28.52
C VAL A 315 86.21 -28.49 -27.35
N LYS A 316 85.71 -28.41 -26.10
CA LYS A 316 86.56 -28.49 -24.89
C LYS A 316 87.31 -29.82 -24.81
N ARG A 317 86.66 -30.95 -25.14
CA ARG A 317 87.30 -32.27 -25.15
C ARG A 317 88.38 -32.37 -26.23
N ASP A 318 88.11 -31.85 -27.43
CA ASP A 318 89.08 -31.82 -28.53
C ASP A 318 90.27 -30.91 -28.21
N GLU A 319 90.04 -29.76 -27.57
CA GLU A 319 91.08 -28.87 -27.09
C GLU A 319 91.93 -29.53 -25.99
N GLU A 320 91.30 -30.18 -25.01
CA GLU A 320 92.00 -30.97 -24.00
C GLU A 320 92.85 -32.08 -24.63
N GLN A 321 92.31 -32.77 -25.65
CA GLN A 321 93.03 -33.81 -26.37
C GLN A 321 94.22 -33.24 -27.15
N ARG A 322 94.08 -32.07 -27.79
CA ARG A 322 95.20 -31.36 -28.43
C ARG A 322 96.27 -30.94 -27.42
N LEU A 323 95.86 -30.43 -26.26
CA LEU A 323 96.78 -30.07 -25.18
C LEU A 323 97.54 -31.29 -24.65
N ARG A 324 96.86 -32.44 -24.51
CA ARG A 324 97.50 -33.72 -24.13
C ARG A 324 98.51 -34.17 -25.19
N GLN A 325 98.14 -34.14 -26.47
CA GLN A 325 99.05 -34.48 -27.58
C GLN A 325 100.27 -33.54 -27.61
N ALA A 326 100.07 -32.24 -27.41
CA ALA A 326 101.18 -31.28 -27.34
C ALA A 326 102.10 -31.55 -26.14
N ALA A 327 101.54 -31.88 -24.98
CA ALA A 327 102.32 -32.26 -23.80
C ALA A 327 103.11 -33.55 -24.01
N ASP A 328 102.53 -34.54 -24.69
CA ASP A 328 103.22 -35.79 -25.06
C ASP A 328 104.36 -35.54 -26.05
N MET A 329 104.15 -34.70 -27.07
CA MET A 329 105.23 -34.31 -27.98
C MET A 329 106.36 -33.57 -27.24
N GLN A 330 106.03 -32.69 -26.29
CA GLN A 330 107.06 -32.03 -25.47
C GLN A 330 107.82 -33.02 -24.58
N ARG A 331 107.13 -34.00 -23.98
CA ARG A 331 107.79 -35.07 -23.21
C ARG A 331 108.74 -35.87 -24.07
N TRP A 332 108.29 -36.31 -25.24
CA TRP A 332 109.12 -37.04 -26.21
C TRP A 332 110.33 -36.22 -26.67
N ALA A 333 110.15 -34.93 -26.97
CA ALA A 333 111.26 -34.04 -27.35
C ALA A 333 112.30 -33.91 -26.23
N ARG A 334 111.86 -33.78 -24.97
CA ARG A 334 112.76 -33.76 -23.79
C ARG A 334 113.49 -35.08 -23.60
N GLU A 335 112.83 -36.21 -23.83
CA GLU A 335 113.46 -37.54 -23.78
C GLU A 335 114.52 -37.71 -24.88
N GLN A 336 114.24 -37.25 -26.10
CA GLN A 336 115.21 -37.24 -27.20
C GLN A 336 116.43 -36.37 -26.87
N GLN A 337 116.22 -35.21 -26.25
CA GLN A 337 117.31 -34.34 -25.82
C GLN A 337 118.16 -35.01 -24.72
N LYS A 338 117.52 -35.63 -23.71
CA LYS A 338 118.22 -36.41 -22.70
C LYS A 338 118.98 -37.59 -23.30
N ALA A 339 118.41 -38.28 -24.29
CA ALA A 339 119.08 -39.39 -24.96
C ALA A 339 120.35 -38.92 -25.69
N LYS A 340 120.28 -37.77 -26.38
CA LYS A 340 121.45 -37.13 -27.00
C LYS A 340 122.50 -36.72 -25.97
N GLU A 341 122.10 -36.14 -24.86
CA GLU A 341 123.02 -35.79 -23.75
C GLU A 341 123.70 -37.02 -23.15
N VAL A 342 122.96 -38.13 -22.98
CA VAL A 342 123.51 -39.41 -22.50
C VAL A 342 124.48 -40.02 -23.53
N GLU A 343 124.17 -39.94 -24.83
CA GLU A 343 125.05 -40.41 -25.89
C GLU A 343 126.34 -39.58 -25.99
N GLU A 344 126.23 -38.25 -25.87
CA GLU A 344 127.38 -37.35 -25.81
C GLU A 344 128.25 -37.61 -24.56
N MET A 345 127.61 -37.80 -23.40
CA MET A 345 128.29 -38.22 -22.17
C MET A 345 129.03 -39.56 -22.36
N ARG A 346 128.41 -40.53 -23.02
CA ARG A 346 129.03 -41.84 -23.32
C ARG A 346 130.23 -41.69 -24.25
N LYS A 347 130.13 -40.83 -25.26
CA LYS A 347 131.24 -40.53 -26.18
C LYS A 347 132.41 -39.87 -25.45
N LYS A 348 132.12 -38.88 -24.59
CA LYS A 348 133.14 -38.25 -23.72
C LYS A 348 133.81 -39.28 -22.81
N LEU A 349 133.05 -40.20 -22.22
CA LEU A 349 133.60 -41.28 -21.40
C LEU A 349 134.54 -42.20 -22.21
N GLN A 350 134.16 -42.55 -23.45
CA GLN A 350 135.01 -43.34 -24.34
C GLN A 350 136.28 -42.60 -24.78
N GLU A 351 136.20 -41.30 -25.02
CA GLU A 351 137.37 -40.46 -25.32
C GLU A 351 138.31 -40.37 -24.11
N GLU A 352 137.78 -40.23 -22.89
CA GLU A 352 138.56 -40.28 -21.66
C GLU A 352 139.18 -41.65 -21.39
N GLU A 353 138.45 -42.74 -21.60
CA GLU A 353 138.98 -44.10 -21.53
C GLU A 353 140.08 -44.34 -22.57
N GLY A 354 139.90 -43.83 -23.80
CA GLY A 354 140.91 -43.85 -24.84
C GLY A 354 142.18 -43.09 -24.46
N LYS A 355 142.04 -41.91 -23.86
CA LYS A 355 143.17 -41.14 -23.31
C LYS A 355 143.88 -41.90 -22.19
N ARG A 356 143.14 -42.47 -21.24
CA ARG A 356 143.71 -43.28 -20.16
C ARG A 356 144.44 -44.51 -20.68
N MET A 357 143.93 -45.17 -21.71
CA MET A 357 144.61 -46.29 -22.35
C MET A 357 145.89 -45.86 -23.05
N PHE A 358 145.89 -44.71 -23.74
CA PHE A 358 147.08 -44.15 -24.37
C PHE A 358 148.16 -43.78 -23.33
N GLU A 359 147.77 -43.10 -22.25
CA GLU A 359 148.64 -42.80 -21.12
C GLU A 359 149.19 -44.08 -20.46
N ALA A 360 148.35 -45.10 -20.27
CA ALA A 360 148.78 -46.38 -19.73
C ALA A 360 149.76 -47.11 -20.66
N MET A 361 149.58 -47.05 -21.98
CA MET A 361 150.54 -47.62 -22.95
C MET A 361 151.85 -46.84 -22.96
N SER A 362 151.80 -45.51 -22.93
CA SER A 362 152.99 -44.66 -22.83
C SER A 362 153.78 -44.95 -21.55
N HIS A 363 153.09 -45.06 -20.41
CA HIS A 363 153.70 -45.47 -19.14
C HIS A 363 154.29 -46.89 -19.23
N ARG A 364 153.67 -47.81 -19.97
CA ARG A 364 154.19 -49.18 -20.16
C ARG A 364 155.45 -49.20 -21.01
N GLU A 365 155.55 -48.34 -22.03
CA GLU A 365 156.77 -48.15 -22.82
C GLU A 365 157.90 -47.52 -22.01
N GLU A 366 157.59 -46.53 -21.16
CA GLU A 366 158.58 -45.94 -20.25
C GLU A 366 159.11 -46.98 -19.26
N MET A 367 158.23 -47.79 -18.68
CA MET A 367 158.63 -48.90 -17.79
C MET A 367 159.46 -49.96 -18.54
N ALA A 368 159.18 -50.22 -19.82
CA ALA A 368 159.98 -51.13 -20.63
C ALA A 368 161.38 -50.56 -20.94
N LYS A 369 161.50 -49.26 -21.21
CA LYS A 369 162.79 -48.58 -21.37
C LYS A 369 163.62 -48.61 -20.09
N MET A 370 162.99 -48.31 -18.95
CA MET A 370 163.63 -48.37 -17.64
C MET A 370 164.11 -49.80 -17.33
N LYS A 371 163.29 -50.81 -17.63
CA LYS A 371 163.67 -52.22 -17.48
C LYS A 371 164.89 -52.59 -18.35
N ALA A 372 164.94 -52.13 -19.59
CA ALA A 372 166.07 -52.37 -20.49
C ALA A 372 167.37 -51.64 -20.09
N GLU A 373 167.26 -50.50 -19.39
CA GLU A 373 168.42 -49.82 -18.79
C GLU A 373 168.94 -50.55 -17.56
N VAL A 374 168.05 -51.01 -16.67
CA VAL A 374 168.42 -51.85 -15.52
C VAL A 374 169.09 -53.15 -15.97
N GLU A 375 168.60 -53.77 -17.05
CA GLU A 375 169.16 -55.01 -17.59
C GLU A 375 170.55 -54.80 -18.24
N ARG A 376 170.78 -53.64 -18.87
CA ARG A 376 172.13 -53.25 -19.34
C ARG A 376 173.10 -52.97 -18.18
N ALA A 377 172.63 -52.33 -17.11
CA ALA A 377 173.44 -52.12 -15.91
C ALA A 377 173.83 -53.45 -15.25
N TYR A 378 172.90 -54.41 -15.22
CA TYR A 378 173.14 -55.75 -14.67
C TYR A 378 174.17 -56.56 -15.50
N GLN A 379 174.11 -56.48 -16.83
CA GLN A 379 175.09 -57.14 -17.70
C GLN A 379 176.50 -56.53 -17.57
N TYR A 380 176.60 -55.21 -17.39
CA TYR A 380 177.89 -54.54 -17.14
C TYR A 380 178.49 -54.95 -15.78
N GLN A 381 177.64 -55.14 -14.78
CA GLN A 381 178.04 -55.62 -13.46
C GLN A 381 178.52 -57.09 -13.47
N GLN A 382 177.90 -57.96 -14.28
CA GLN A 382 178.36 -59.35 -14.46
C GLN A 382 179.75 -59.47 -15.11
N GLN A 383 180.11 -58.56 -16.02
CA GLN A 383 181.42 -58.58 -16.68
C GLN A 383 182.56 -58.19 -15.73
N GLN A 384 182.32 -57.29 -14.77
CA GLN A 384 183.32 -56.93 -13.77
C GLN A 384 183.50 -58.02 -12.69
N GLN A 385 182.46 -58.80 -12.39
CA GLN A 385 182.51 -59.85 -11.36
C GLN A 385 183.26 -61.14 -11.77
N GLN A 386 183.63 -61.32 -13.05
CA GLN A 386 184.42 -62.48 -13.49
C GLN A 386 185.95 -62.33 -13.31
N GLN A 387 186.47 -61.15 -12.93
CA GLN A 387 187.93 -60.95 -12.80
C GLN A 387 188.48 -61.01 -11.37
N GLN A 388 187.68 -61.03 -10.31
CA GLN A 388 188.20 -61.09 -8.95
C GLN A 388 187.31 -61.97 -8.07
N GLY A 389 187.87 -63.12 -7.71
CA GLY A 389 187.22 -64.10 -6.87
C GLY A 389 187.35 -63.82 -5.37
N GLN A 390 186.41 -64.43 -4.66
CA GLN A 390 186.39 -64.75 -3.23
C GLN A 390 185.93 -63.65 -2.25
N GLN A 391 184.90 -64.06 -1.48
CA GLN A 391 184.45 -63.59 -0.15
C GLN A 391 183.25 -62.61 -0.07
N ALA A 392 182.16 -63.21 0.43
CA ALA A 392 181.32 -62.82 1.58
C ALA A 392 180.25 -61.71 1.47
N ASP A 393 179.02 -62.16 1.77
CA ASP A 393 178.02 -61.60 2.70
C ASP A 393 177.30 -60.24 2.46
N SER A 394 176.04 -60.40 2.02
CA SER A 394 174.82 -60.11 2.82
C SER A 394 174.00 -58.82 2.61
N PHE A 395 172.67 -59.04 2.75
CA PHE A 395 171.54 -58.16 3.12
C PHE A 395 170.86 -57.21 2.09
N GLY A 396 169.61 -57.58 1.72
CA GLY A 396 168.40 -56.91 2.24
C GLY A 396 167.55 -56.00 1.31
N PRO A 397 166.21 -55.90 1.50
CA PRO A 397 165.17 -55.79 0.44
C PRO A 397 164.29 -54.49 0.54
N PRO A 398 163.30 -54.17 -0.34
CA PRO A 398 161.88 -54.64 -0.27
C PRO A 398 161.09 -54.51 -1.64
N PRO A 399 159.75 -54.36 -1.75
CA PRO A 399 158.56 -54.99 -1.12
C PRO A 399 157.57 -55.66 -2.13
N PRO A 400 156.48 -56.30 -1.64
CA PRO A 400 155.79 -57.43 -2.28
C PRO A 400 154.30 -57.23 -2.70
N PRO A 401 153.76 -58.18 -3.50
CA PRO A 401 152.35 -58.33 -3.85
C PRO A 401 151.49 -59.06 -2.78
N PRO A 402 150.15 -58.89 -2.83
CA PRO A 402 149.21 -59.32 -1.77
C PRO A 402 148.96 -60.83 -1.67
N PRO A 403 148.54 -61.30 -0.47
CA PRO A 403 148.68 -62.68 -0.03
C PRO A 403 147.44 -63.53 -0.27
N LYS A 404 147.70 -64.80 -0.56
CA LYS A 404 146.77 -65.92 -0.42
C LYS A 404 146.95 -66.51 0.98
N ASP A 405 145.88 -67.13 1.48
CA ASP A 405 145.76 -67.88 2.73
C ASP A 405 145.15 -67.09 3.90
N VAL A 406 143.83 -66.93 3.84
CA VAL A 406 142.99 -66.60 4.99
C VAL A 406 142.28 -67.89 5.44
N PRO A 407 142.42 -68.31 6.71
CA PRO A 407 141.80 -69.52 7.24
C PRO A 407 140.28 -69.53 7.06
N ALA A 408 139.71 -70.69 6.70
CA ALA A 408 138.29 -70.88 6.41
C ALA A 408 137.34 -70.36 7.52
N GLU A 409 137.80 -70.30 8.77
CA GLU A 409 137.07 -69.74 9.91
C GLU A 409 136.82 -68.22 9.83
N VAL A 410 137.73 -67.46 9.22
CA VAL A 410 137.62 -66.00 9.10
C VAL A 410 136.69 -65.61 7.95
N LEU A 411 136.69 -66.38 6.85
CA LEU A 411 135.72 -66.26 5.75
C LEU A 411 134.31 -66.67 6.20
N ALA A 412 134.17 -67.67 7.07
CA ALA A 412 132.89 -68.06 7.65
C ALA A 412 132.30 -66.95 8.55
N ARG A 413 133.13 -66.30 9.38
CA ARG A 413 132.72 -65.12 10.18
C ARG A 413 132.30 -63.93 9.32
N TYR A 414 133.05 -63.63 8.26
CA TYR A 414 132.71 -62.52 7.34
C TYR A 414 131.42 -62.80 6.55
N SER A 415 131.21 -64.04 6.11
CA SER A 415 129.99 -64.48 5.44
C SER A 415 128.77 -64.48 6.38
N SER A 416 128.97 -64.78 7.67
CA SER A 416 127.93 -64.65 8.70
C SER A 416 127.52 -63.20 8.92
N LEU A 417 128.48 -62.28 9.00
CA LEU A 417 128.21 -60.84 9.17
C LEU A 417 127.49 -60.23 7.96
N LEU A 418 127.81 -60.66 6.74
CA LEU A 418 127.09 -60.22 5.54
C LEU A 418 125.66 -60.73 5.51
N ARG A 419 125.42 -62.01 5.85
CA ARG A 419 124.05 -62.56 5.97
C ARG A 419 123.23 -61.86 7.05
N ASP A 420 123.84 -61.54 8.19
CA ASP A 420 123.22 -60.76 9.26
C ASP A 420 122.87 -59.32 8.84
N ARG A 421 123.73 -58.69 8.04
CA ARG A 421 123.48 -57.36 7.49
C ARG A 421 122.36 -57.39 6.45
N GLU A 422 122.35 -58.38 5.56
CA GLU A 422 121.27 -58.58 4.59
C GLU A 422 119.94 -58.91 5.27
N ALA A 423 119.94 -59.75 6.32
CA ALA A 423 118.77 -60.05 7.12
C ALA A 423 118.21 -58.79 7.80
N ARG A 424 119.08 -57.94 8.37
CA ARG A 424 118.67 -56.64 8.93
C ARG A 424 118.10 -55.69 7.89
N MET A 425 118.69 -55.61 6.69
CA MET A 425 118.15 -54.78 5.61
C MET A 425 116.79 -55.30 5.12
N ARG A 426 116.63 -56.62 4.93
CA ARG A 426 115.33 -57.22 4.56
C ARG A 426 114.28 -57.00 5.64
N ALA A 427 114.64 -57.11 6.91
CA ALA A 427 113.74 -56.81 8.03
C ALA A 427 113.32 -55.34 8.04
N ALA A 428 114.25 -54.41 7.77
CA ALA A 428 113.95 -52.98 7.66
C ALA A 428 113.01 -52.67 6.48
N PHE A 429 113.25 -53.25 5.30
CA PHE A 429 112.34 -53.11 4.16
C PHE A 429 110.96 -53.73 4.41
N ALA A 430 110.89 -54.89 5.09
CA ALA A 430 109.64 -55.51 5.47
C ALA A 430 108.85 -54.67 6.49
N ALA A 431 109.54 -54.05 7.46
CA ALA A 431 108.93 -53.12 8.41
C ALA A 431 108.36 -51.88 7.71
N MET A 432 109.12 -51.27 6.80
CA MET A 432 108.69 -50.11 6.01
C MET A 432 107.50 -50.45 5.11
N ALA A 433 107.50 -51.61 4.46
CA ALA A 433 106.36 -52.10 3.67
C ALA A 433 105.13 -52.42 4.54
N GLY A 434 105.33 -52.78 5.81
CA GLY A 434 104.26 -52.92 6.79
C GLY A 434 103.64 -51.58 7.18
N GLU A 435 104.46 -50.54 7.35
CA GLU A 435 104.00 -49.18 7.64
C GLU A 435 103.24 -48.55 6.48
N ILE A 436 103.71 -48.72 5.25
CA ILE A 436 103.00 -48.27 4.04
C ILE A 436 101.61 -48.91 3.96
N ARG A 437 101.52 -50.24 4.19
CA ARG A 437 100.21 -50.94 4.18
C ARG A 437 99.27 -50.47 5.30
N ARG A 438 99.79 -50.12 6.48
CA ARG A 438 98.97 -49.52 7.55
C ARG A 438 98.48 -48.12 7.16
N ALA A 439 99.35 -47.29 6.59
CA ALA A 439 99.02 -45.95 6.12
C ALA A 439 97.97 -45.98 4.98
N GLU A 440 98.11 -46.90 4.03
CA GLU A 440 97.13 -47.12 2.96
C GLU A 440 95.77 -47.59 3.51
N GLY A 441 95.78 -48.48 4.51
CA GLY A 441 94.58 -48.93 5.21
C GLY A 441 93.85 -47.79 5.93
N GLU A 442 94.58 -46.88 6.58
CA GLU A 442 94.02 -45.70 7.23
C GLU A 442 93.46 -44.68 6.22
N LEU A 443 94.17 -44.44 5.12
CA LEU A 443 93.69 -43.58 4.04
C LEU A 443 92.40 -44.12 3.41
N LYS A 444 92.31 -45.43 3.20
CA LYS A 444 91.09 -46.07 2.67
C LYS A 444 89.92 -45.93 3.63
N LYS A 445 90.14 -46.12 4.95
CA LYS A 445 89.12 -45.89 5.99
C LYS A 445 88.67 -44.43 6.03
N LYS A 446 89.60 -43.46 5.98
CA LYS A 446 89.28 -42.03 5.95
C LYS A 446 88.46 -41.66 4.71
N ARG A 447 88.82 -42.18 3.53
CA ARG A 447 88.03 -41.96 2.29
C ARG A 447 86.62 -42.54 2.39
N THR A 448 86.46 -43.75 2.92
CA THR A 448 85.11 -44.35 3.07
C THR A 448 84.26 -43.62 4.09
N GLU A 449 84.87 -43.12 5.18
CA GLU A 449 84.15 -42.34 6.19
C GLU A 449 83.76 -40.96 5.67
N GLU A 450 84.65 -40.29 4.94
CA GLU A 450 84.36 -39.01 4.29
C GLU A 450 83.26 -39.15 3.22
N GLU A 451 83.27 -40.23 2.44
CA GLU A 451 82.22 -40.50 1.45
C GLU A 451 80.86 -40.78 2.13
N ARG A 452 80.83 -41.53 3.24
CA ARG A 452 79.61 -41.73 4.02
C ARG A 452 79.09 -40.42 4.61
N ARG A 453 79.99 -39.55 5.08
CA ARG A 453 79.63 -38.22 5.60
C ARG A 453 79.07 -37.31 4.49
N ARG A 454 79.68 -37.30 3.30
CA ARG A 454 79.16 -36.57 2.13
C ARG A 454 77.78 -37.05 1.72
N LYS A 455 77.57 -38.37 1.59
CA LYS A 455 76.25 -38.95 1.29
C LYS A 455 75.20 -38.64 2.36
N ALA A 456 75.59 -38.63 3.63
CA ALA A 456 74.69 -38.26 4.73
C ALA A 456 74.32 -36.77 4.72
N GLU A 457 75.26 -35.87 4.41
CA GLU A 457 75.00 -34.45 4.26
C GLU A 457 74.14 -34.15 3.02
N GLU A 458 74.39 -34.81 1.90
CA GLU A 458 73.58 -34.69 0.67
C GLU A 458 72.15 -35.19 0.89
N ALA A 459 71.98 -36.33 1.56
CA ALA A 459 70.66 -36.83 1.95
C ALA A 459 69.92 -35.86 2.91
N LYS A 460 70.65 -35.19 3.83
CA LYS A 460 70.07 -34.14 4.69
C LYS A 460 69.65 -32.92 3.88
N ARG A 461 70.45 -32.48 2.91
CA ARG A 461 70.12 -31.36 2.02
C ARG A 461 68.92 -31.66 1.14
N SER A 462 68.88 -32.83 0.50
CA SER A 462 67.74 -33.29 -0.30
C SER A 462 66.44 -33.40 0.52
N LYS A 463 66.52 -33.92 1.76
CA LYS A 463 65.37 -33.94 2.68
C LYS A 463 64.92 -32.54 3.11
N ALA A 464 65.85 -31.61 3.36
CA ALA A 464 65.52 -30.24 3.72
C ALA A 464 64.88 -29.48 2.55
N GLU A 465 65.35 -29.71 1.32
CA GLU A 465 64.84 -29.08 0.10
C GLU A 465 63.44 -29.58 -0.25
N THR A 466 63.20 -30.89 -0.19
CA THR A 466 61.86 -31.46 -0.36
C THR A 466 60.89 -31.00 0.74
N ALA A 467 61.35 -30.82 1.98
CA ALA A 467 60.53 -30.23 3.04
C ALA A 467 60.22 -28.74 2.78
N ARG A 468 61.15 -27.99 2.18
CA ARG A 468 60.93 -26.59 1.78
C ARG A 468 59.91 -26.51 0.63
N GLN A 469 60.05 -27.34 -0.40
CA GLN A 469 59.11 -27.42 -1.51
C GLN A 469 57.69 -27.77 -1.03
N LYS A 470 57.54 -28.77 -0.16
CA LYS A 470 56.24 -29.13 0.43
C LYS A 470 55.61 -28.00 1.25
N ARG A 471 56.42 -27.20 1.97
CA ARG A 471 55.92 -26.03 2.70
C ARG A 471 55.49 -24.91 1.76
N GLU A 472 56.22 -24.69 0.69
CA GLU A 472 55.89 -23.67 -0.32
C GLU A 472 54.64 -24.06 -1.12
N GLU A 473 54.50 -25.33 -1.49
CA GLU A 473 53.27 -25.89 -2.08
C GLU A 473 52.08 -25.77 -1.13
N ALA A 474 52.24 -26.07 0.16
CA ALA A 474 51.18 -25.91 1.15
C ALA A 474 50.74 -24.44 1.29
N MET A 475 51.70 -23.51 1.38
CA MET A 475 51.43 -22.07 1.46
C MET A 475 50.79 -21.50 0.18
N SER A 476 51.12 -22.04 -0.99
CA SER A 476 50.48 -21.63 -2.26
C SER A 476 49.08 -22.23 -2.42
N ALA A 477 48.86 -23.46 -1.95
CA ALA A 477 47.54 -24.09 -1.92
C ALA A 477 46.60 -23.37 -0.94
N GLU A 478 47.10 -22.94 0.22
CA GLU A 478 46.33 -22.15 1.19
C GLU A 478 45.94 -20.78 0.61
N ARG A 479 46.88 -20.07 -0.03
CA ARG A 479 46.57 -18.80 -0.73
C ARG A 479 45.53 -18.95 -1.83
N ARG A 480 45.56 -20.06 -2.59
CA ARG A 480 44.54 -20.34 -3.62
C ARG A 480 43.15 -20.55 -3.01
N ARG A 481 43.06 -21.27 -1.88
CA ARG A 481 41.79 -21.47 -1.17
C ARG A 481 41.24 -20.15 -0.63
N GLU A 482 42.10 -19.32 -0.04
CA GLU A 482 41.70 -18.01 0.48
C GLU A 482 41.25 -17.05 -0.64
N GLU A 483 41.91 -17.10 -1.81
CA GLU A 483 41.49 -16.32 -2.97
C GLU A 483 40.16 -16.82 -3.56
N GLU A 484 39.95 -18.14 -3.66
CA GLU A 484 38.68 -18.73 -4.10
C GLU A 484 37.54 -18.39 -3.14
N GLU A 485 37.78 -18.44 -1.83
CA GLU A 485 36.80 -18.06 -0.80
C GLU A 485 36.45 -16.58 -0.87
N ARG A 486 37.44 -15.70 -1.09
CA ARG A 486 37.21 -14.27 -1.34
C ARG A 486 36.39 -14.02 -2.62
N ARG A 487 36.65 -14.76 -3.70
CA ARG A 487 35.86 -14.66 -4.93
C ARG A 487 34.42 -15.15 -4.73
N HIS A 488 34.24 -16.24 -3.99
CA HIS A 488 32.92 -16.74 -3.64
C HIS A 488 32.13 -15.76 -2.77
N ALA A 489 32.79 -15.16 -1.75
CA ALA A 489 32.17 -14.14 -0.90
C ALA A 489 31.77 -12.89 -1.71
N GLN A 490 32.63 -12.41 -2.62
CA GLN A 490 32.30 -11.28 -3.50
C GLN A 490 31.17 -11.61 -4.49
N ALA A 491 31.12 -12.83 -5.02
CA ALA A 491 30.03 -13.28 -5.89
C ALA A 491 28.69 -13.40 -5.12
N GLU A 492 28.73 -13.86 -3.87
CA GLU A 492 27.53 -13.93 -3.02
C GLU A 492 27.03 -12.53 -2.64
N GLU A 493 27.93 -11.60 -2.31
CA GLU A 493 27.58 -10.22 -1.99
C GLU A 493 26.97 -9.49 -3.20
N THR A 494 27.52 -9.68 -4.40
CA THR A 494 26.95 -9.10 -5.62
C THR A 494 25.57 -9.69 -5.93
N ARG A 495 25.36 -11.00 -5.72
CA ARG A 495 24.04 -11.64 -5.87
C ARG A 495 23.02 -11.08 -4.88
N LYS A 496 23.39 -10.90 -3.60
CA LYS A 496 22.53 -10.28 -2.57
C LYS A 496 22.15 -8.85 -2.94
N ARG A 497 23.11 -8.03 -3.39
CA ARG A 497 22.84 -6.64 -3.83
C ARG A 497 21.93 -6.60 -5.06
N GLU A 498 22.07 -7.54 -5.99
CA GLU A 498 21.20 -7.62 -7.17
C GLU A 498 19.78 -8.06 -6.81
N GLU A 499 19.62 -9.04 -5.92
CA GLU A 499 18.32 -9.46 -5.39
C GLU A 499 17.64 -8.32 -4.61
N GLU A 500 18.37 -7.57 -3.80
CA GLU A 500 17.86 -6.40 -3.08
C GLU A 500 17.44 -5.28 -4.04
N ARG A 501 18.23 -5.02 -5.09
CA ARG A 501 17.86 -4.04 -6.13
C ARG A 501 16.57 -4.45 -6.85
N LYS A 502 16.41 -5.74 -7.18
CA LYS A 502 15.18 -6.26 -7.80
C LYS A 502 13.96 -6.09 -6.89
N ARG A 503 14.10 -6.39 -5.60
CA ARG A 503 13.03 -6.17 -4.60
C ARG A 503 12.65 -4.70 -4.49
N MET A 504 13.63 -3.79 -4.44
CA MET A 504 13.37 -2.34 -4.40
C MET A 504 12.68 -1.85 -5.67
N GLU A 505 13.07 -2.34 -6.85
CA GLU A 505 12.45 -1.99 -8.12
C GLU A 505 11.00 -2.52 -8.22
N GLU A 506 10.71 -3.72 -7.72
CA GLU A 506 9.36 -4.27 -7.64
C GLU A 506 8.47 -3.46 -6.69
N VAL A 507 8.99 -3.07 -5.52
CA VAL A 507 8.29 -2.20 -4.56
C VAL A 507 8.00 -0.83 -5.18
N GLU A 508 8.95 -0.24 -5.91
CA GLU A 508 8.74 1.04 -6.58
C GLU A 508 7.70 0.94 -7.70
N LYS A 509 7.73 -0.13 -8.51
CA LYS A 509 6.71 -0.40 -9.54
C LYS A 509 5.32 -0.56 -8.92
N ALA A 510 5.20 -1.30 -7.82
CA ALA A 510 3.95 -1.44 -7.08
C ALA A 510 3.44 -0.09 -6.56
N ARG A 511 4.34 0.76 -6.03
CA ARG A 511 3.99 2.11 -5.56
C ARG A 511 3.46 2.99 -6.69
N ARG A 512 4.10 2.96 -7.86
CA ARG A 512 3.65 3.73 -9.05
C ARG A 512 2.26 3.29 -9.52
N VAL A 513 1.98 1.99 -9.56
CA VAL A 513 0.66 1.46 -9.94
C VAL A 513 -0.40 1.90 -8.92
N GLN A 514 -0.09 1.86 -7.63
CA GLN A 514 -1.01 2.27 -6.58
C GLN A 514 -1.30 3.79 -6.62
N GLU A 515 -0.28 4.61 -6.88
CA GLU A 515 -0.42 6.06 -7.00
C GLU A 515 -1.23 6.45 -8.25
N GLU A 516 -1.00 5.78 -9.38
CA GLU A 516 -1.79 5.99 -10.60
C GLU A 516 -3.27 5.58 -10.41
N ALA A 517 -3.52 4.46 -9.72
CA ALA A 517 -4.88 4.03 -9.38
C ALA A 517 -5.58 5.05 -8.46
N ARG A 518 -4.86 5.59 -7.45
CA ARG A 518 -5.40 6.63 -6.57
C ARG A 518 -5.71 7.92 -7.34
N ARG A 519 -4.86 8.29 -8.29
CA ARG A 519 -5.07 9.47 -9.15
C ARG A 519 -6.26 9.28 -10.09
N LYS A 520 -6.45 8.10 -10.66
CA LYS A 520 -7.63 7.76 -11.49
C LYS A 520 -8.92 7.80 -10.66
N ALA A 521 -8.93 7.21 -9.46
CA ALA A 521 -10.08 7.25 -8.56
C ALA A 521 -10.46 8.68 -8.17
N MET A 522 -9.48 9.52 -7.83
CA MET A 522 -9.72 10.93 -7.49
C MET A 522 -10.25 11.74 -8.69
N ALA A 523 -9.75 11.47 -9.90
CA ALA A 523 -10.24 12.11 -11.11
C ALA A 523 -11.68 11.69 -11.45
N GLU A 524 -12.02 10.41 -11.26
CA GLU A 524 -13.36 9.89 -11.48
C GLU A 524 -14.36 10.45 -10.45
N GLU A 525 -13.98 10.52 -9.18
CA GLU A 525 -14.77 11.16 -8.12
C GLU A 525 -15.02 12.64 -8.41
N SER A 526 -13.99 13.38 -8.83
CA SER A 526 -14.13 14.79 -9.23
C SER A 526 -15.05 14.95 -10.46
N ALA A 527 -15.00 14.03 -11.41
CA ALA A 527 -15.87 14.07 -12.60
C ALA A 527 -17.34 13.78 -12.24
N LEU A 528 -17.58 12.85 -11.32
CA LEU A 528 -18.92 12.56 -10.80
C LEU A 528 -19.48 13.75 -10.02
N ALA A 529 -18.68 14.38 -9.16
CA ALA A 529 -19.07 15.59 -8.42
C ALA A 529 -19.40 16.76 -9.36
N ALA A 530 -18.60 16.98 -10.41
CA ALA A 530 -18.88 17.99 -11.42
C ALA A 530 -20.20 17.71 -12.18
N LYS A 531 -20.47 16.44 -12.51
CA LYS A 531 -21.70 16.02 -13.17
C LYS A 531 -22.93 16.21 -12.28
N GLN A 532 -22.84 15.90 -10.99
CA GLN A 532 -23.91 16.15 -10.02
C GLN A 532 -24.22 17.65 -9.90
N LYS A 533 -23.18 18.48 -9.74
CA LYS A 533 -23.34 19.93 -9.67
C LYS A 533 -24.01 20.50 -10.92
N TRP A 534 -23.62 20.04 -12.11
CA TRP A 534 -24.25 20.45 -13.36
C TRP A 534 -25.73 20.05 -13.44
N LEU A 535 -26.10 18.85 -12.96
CA LEU A 535 -27.49 18.41 -12.91
C LEU A 535 -28.32 19.23 -11.92
N GLU A 536 -27.77 19.59 -10.76
CA GLU A 536 -28.42 20.49 -9.80
C GLU A 536 -28.64 21.89 -10.40
N ASP A 537 -27.63 22.44 -11.07
CA ASP A 537 -27.74 23.74 -11.75
C ASP A 537 -28.82 23.70 -12.85
N GLN A 538 -28.88 22.62 -13.64
CA GLN A 538 -29.94 22.41 -14.63
C GLN A 538 -31.34 22.32 -13.99
N LEU A 539 -31.48 21.61 -12.88
CA LEU A 539 -32.73 21.51 -12.16
C LEU A 539 -33.16 22.87 -11.59
N ARG A 540 -32.22 23.64 -11.05
CA ARG A 540 -32.45 25.00 -10.54
C ARG A 540 -32.91 25.95 -11.65
N LEU A 541 -32.26 25.92 -12.82
CA LEU A 541 -32.68 26.70 -13.99
C LEU A 541 -34.09 26.31 -14.46
N ARG A 542 -34.41 25.00 -14.47
CA ARG A 542 -35.73 24.51 -14.85
C ARG A 542 -36.83 24.92 -13.86
N GLN A 543 -36.54 24.91 -12.56
CA GLN A 543 -37.46 25.39 -11.53
C GLN A 543 -37.67 26.92 -11.61
N ALA A 544 -36.64 27.67 -11.99
CA ALA A 544 -36.76 29.12 -12.22
C ALA A 544 -37.61 29.44 -13.47
N ALA A 545 -37.64 28.56 -14.47
CA ALA A 545 -38.40 28.73 -15.71
C ALA A 545 -39.87 28.25 -15.64
N ALA A 546 -40.31 27.63 -14.54
CA ALA A 546 -41.71 27.22 -14.38
C ALA A 546 -42.62 28.46 -14.25
N PRO A 547 -43.81 28.48 -14.87
CA PRO A 547 -44.74 29.60 -14.76
C PRO A 547 -45.16 29.78 -13.30
N MET A 548 -44.65 30.84 -12.67
CA MET A 548 -44.91 31.20 -11.29
C MET A 548 -46.30 31.85 -11.18
N THR A 549 -47.07 31.54 -10.13
CA THR A 549 -48.33 32.26 -9.88
C THR A 549 -48.03 33.66 -9.32
N TYR A 550 -48.98 34.60 -9.46
CA TYR A 550 -48.80 35.96 -8.91
C TYR A 550 -48.52 35.95 -7.39
N GLU A 551 -49.17 35.07 -6.64
CA GLU A 551 -48.99 34.95 -5.19
C GLU A 551 -47.58 34.43 -4.83
N GLN A 552 -47.06 33.46 -5.58
CA GLN A 552 -45.69 32.97 -5.41
C GLN A 552 -44.67 34.07 -5.74
N TYR A 553 -44.95 34.86 -6.78
CA TYR A 553 -44.13 36.01 -7.18
C TYR A 553 -44.11 37.10 -6.10
N GLU A 554 -45.27 37.49 -5.58
CA GLU A 554 -45.39 38.50 -4.52
C GLU A 554 -44.65 38.04 -3.25
N ASN A 555 -44.77 36.77 -2.87
CA ASN A 555 -44.08 36.22 -1.71
C ASN A 555 -42.55 36.25 -1.87
N ARG A 556 -42.02 35.89 -3.04
CA ARG A 556 -40.57 35.95 -3.30
C ARG A 556 -40.06 37.40 -3.35
N LEU A 557 -40.81 38.32 -3.94
CA LEU A 557 -40.46 39.74 -3.90
C LEU A 557 -40.44 40.28 -2.47
N ARG A 558 -41.42 39.89 -1.65
CA ARG A 558 -41.49 40.27 -0.24
C ARG A 558 -40.30 39.71 0.54
N GLN A 559 -39.85 38.49 0.27
CA GLN A 559 -38.65 37.91 0.88
C GLN A 559 -37.37 38.70 0.51
N ILE A 560 -37.23 39.12 -0.75
CA ILE A 560 -36.10 39.97 -1.16
C ILE A 560 -36.15 41.31 -0.43
N LYS A 561 -37.34 41.92 -0.35
CA LYS A 561 -37.53 43.21 0.32
C LYS A 561 -37.27 43.13 1.83
N ASN A 562 -37.74 42.07 2.49
CA ASN A 562 -37.54 41.86 3.93
C ASN A 562 -36.09 41.50 4.25
N SER A 563 -35.39 40.85 3.32
CA SER A 563 -33.95 40.56 3.46
C SER A 563 -33.05 41.74 3.10
N ALA A 564 -33.59 42.89 2.66
CA ALA A 564 -32.81 44.08 2.32
C ALA A 564 -32.00 44.65 3.51
N GLY A 565 -32.42 44.38 4.76
CA GLY A 565 -31.66 44.74 5.97
C GLY A 565 -30.50 43.78 6.30
N SER A 566 -30.44 42.61 5.67
CA SER A 566 -29.38 41.61 5.83
C SER A 566 -28.39 41.75 4.68
N ALA A 567 -27.29 42.48 4.89
CA ALA A 567 -26.25 42.71 3.89
C ALA A 567 -25.50 41.43 3.43
N ASN A 568 -25.78 40.27 4.01
CA ASN A 568 -24.93 39.09 3.91
C ASN A 568 -25.26 38.11 2.77
N VAL A 569 -26.33 38.33 1.99
CA VAL A 569 -26.72 37.40 0.90
C VAL A 569 -26.58 38.10 -0.46
N PRO A 570 -25.53 37.77 -1.24
CA PRO A 570 -25.37 38.25 -2.61
C PRO A 570 -26.55 37.81 -3.48
N LEU A 571 -27.02 38.71 -4.34
CA LEU A 571 -28.12 38.47 -5.27
C LEU A 571 -27.56 38.29 -6.68
N HIS A 572 -27.73 37.10 -7.24
CA HIS A 572 -27.48 36.83 -8.66
C HIS A 572 -28.74 37.09 -9.50
N PHE A 573 -28.56 37.16 -10.82
CA PHE A 573 -29.65 37.37 -11.77
C PHE A 573 -30.82 36.38 -11.58
N TRP A 574 -30.52 35.12 -11.28
CA TRP A 574 -31.51 34.05 -11.14
C TRP A 574 -32.28 34.06 -9.81
N ASP A 575 -31.80 34.82 -8.82
CA ASP A 575 -32.40 34.88 -7.49
C ASP A 575 -33.55 35.90 -7.43
N ILE A 576 -33.58 36.82 -8.41
CA ILE A 576 -34.65 37.81 -8.56
C ILE A 576 -35.83 37.12 -9.27
N PRO A 577 -37.05 37.11 -8.67
CA PRO A 577 -38.23 36.55 -9.31
C PRO A 577 -38.69 37.51 -10.41
N TRP A 578 -38.15 37.32 -11.62
CA TRP A 578 -38.55 38.12 -12.77
C TRP A 578 -40.01 37.83 -13.15
N PRO A 579 -40.81 38.86 -13.49
CA PRO A 579 -42.15 38.63 -13.99
C PRO A 579 -42.09 38.03 -15.41
N PRO A 580 -43.15 37.32 -15.86
CA PRO A 580 -43.24 36.77 -17.21
C PRO A 580 -43.06 37.84 -18.28
N GLU A 581 -42.36 37.50 -19.35
CA GLU A 581 -42.18 38.42 -20.47
C GLU A 581 -43.54 38.73 -21.12
N GLY A 582 -43.82 40.01 -21.35
CA GLY A 582 -45.08 40.48 -21.93
C GLY A 582 -46.26 40.57 -20.93
N ASN A 583 -46.12 40.09 -19.69
CA ASN A 583 -47.10 40.30 -18.62
C ASN A 583 -46.42 40.66 -17.30
N CYS A 584 -45.74 41.81 -17.29
CA CYS A 584 -44.95 42.28 -16.15
C CYS A 584 -45.77 42.51 -14.86
N LEU A 585 -47.09 42.64 -15.00
CA LEU A 585 -48.05 42.91 -13.93
C LEU A 585 -48.86 41.68 -13.51
N PHE A 586 -48.70 40.53 -14.17
CA PHE A 586 -49.54 39.34 -14.00
C PHE A 586 -51.04 39.65 -14.06
N LEU A 587 -51.45 40.51 -15.00
CA LEU A 587 -52.86 40.83 -15.20
C LEU A 587 -53.56 39.64 -15.85
N SER A 588 -54.66 39.21 -15.25
CA SER A 588 -55.62 38.29 -15.84
C SER A 588 -56.86 39.07 -16.30
N PRO A 589 -57.52 38.66 -17.40
CA PRO A 589 -58.83 39.22 -17.78
C PRO A 589 -59.87 39.17 -16.65
N THR A 590 -59.73 38.20 -15.74
CA THR A 590 -60.62 37.96 -14.60
C THR A 590 -60.29 38.78 -13.35
N ASP A 591 -59.22 39.59 -13.35
CA ASP A 591 -58.82 40.35 -12.16
C ASP A 591 -59.78 41.53 -11.90
N ASP A 592 -60.17 41.70 -10.64
CA ASP A 592 -60.96 42.85 -10.20
C ASP A 592 -60.18 44.18 -10.36
N PRO A 593 -60.84 45.31 -10.62
CA PRO A 593 -60.17 46.61 -10.78
C PRO A 593 -59.29 47.00 -9.59
N GLY A 594 -59.72 46.66 -8.36
CA GLY A 594 -58.95 46.88 -7.15
C GLY A 594 -57.66 46.06 -7.09
N LEU A 595 -57.72 44.80 -7.53
CA LEU A 595 -56.56 43.93 -7.61
C LEU A 595 -55.58 44.40 -8.69
N LYS A 596 -56.06 44.76 -9.88
CA LYS A 596 -55.24 45.33 -10.97
C LYS A 596 -54.48 46.58 -10.50
N LYS A 597 -55.16 47.48 -9.79
CA LYS A 597 -54.55 48.71 -9.22
C LYS A 597 -53.48 48.39 -8.18
N ARG A 598 -53.68 47.36 -7.35
CA ARG A 598 -52.68 46.90 -6.38
C ARG A 598 -51.46 46.31 -7.08
N LYS A 599 -51.64 45.34 -7.99
CA LYS A 599 -50.55 44.72 -8.77
C LYS A 599 -49.71 45.77 -9.48
N PHE A 600 -50.38 46.77 -10.07
CA PHE A 600 -49.74 47.91 -10.70
C PHE A 600 -48.89 48.74 -9.73
N LYS A 601 -49.47 49.15 -8.59
CA LYS A 601 -48.76 49.97 -7.59
C LYS A 601 -47.53 49.24 -7.04
N ASP A 602 -47.66 47.93 -6.78
CA ASP A 602 -46.57 47.11 -6.25
C ASP A 602 -45.45 46.96 -7.28
N ALA A 603 -45.78 46.72 -8.56
CA ALA A 603 -44.79 46.66 -9.64
C ALA A 603 -44.06 47.99 -9.87
N LEU A 604 -44.79 49.12 -9.84
CA LEU A 604 -44.20 50.45 -10.01
C LEU A 604 -43.23 50.79 -8.86
N LEU A 605 -43.56 50.39 -7.63
CA LEU A 605 -42.70 50.63 -6.47
C LEU A 605 -41.44 49.76 -6.49
N PHE A 606 -41.55 48.51 -6.94
CA PHE A 606 -40.45 47.57 -6.90
C PHE A 606 -39.50 47.67 -8.11
N TRP A 607 -40.04 47.81 -9.32
CA TRP A 607 -39.25 47.80 -10.56
C TRP A 607 -38.76 49.18 -11.01
N HIS A 608 -39.08 50.25 -10.28
CA HIS A 608 -38.46 51.55 -10.55
C HIS A 608 -36.94 51.45 -10.34
N ALA A 609 -36.16 51.85 -11.35
CA ALA A 609 -34.71 51.69 -11.36
C ALA A 609 -34.05 52.20 -10.05
N ASP A 610 -34.34 53.44 -9.65
CA ASP A 610 -33.76 54.02 -8.43
C ASP A 610 -34.17 53.30 -7.14
N LYS A 611 -35.44 52.85 -7.05
CA LYS A 611 -35.93 52.14 -5.87
C LYS A 611 -35.30 50.75 -5.79
N PHE A 612 -35.22 50.05 -6.91
CA PHE A 612 -34.56 48.76 -6.99
C PHE A 612 -33.08 48.85 -6.59
N VAL A 613 -32.35 49.86 -7.09
CA VAL A 613 -30.96 50.11 -6.70
C VAL A 613 -30.84 50.43 -5.21
N ALA A 614 -31.75 51.23 -4.65
CA ALA A 614 -31.75 51.52 -3.22
C ALA A 614 -31.99 50.28 -2.35
N PHE A 615 -32.83 49.34 -2.79
CA PHE A 615 -33.15 48.12 -2.03
C PHE A 615 -32.16 46.97 -2.23
N CYS A 616 -31.71 46.76 -3.47
CA CYS A 616 -30.95 45.57 -3.86
C CYS A 616 -29.53 45.88 -4.33
N GLY A 617 -29.20 47.15 -4.63
CA GLY A 617 -27.99 47.55 -5.35
C GLY A 617 -26.68 47.12 -4.67
N SER A 618 -26.60 47.20 -3.34
CA SER A 618 -25.43 46.76 -2.57
C SER A 618 -25.24 45.24 -2.52
N ARG A 619 -26.29 44.47 -2.84
CA ARG A 619 -26.29 43.00 -2.81
C ARG A 619 -26.04 42.38 -4.18
N LEU A 620 -26.14 43.15 -5.27
CA LEU A 620 -25.98 42.62 -6.61
C LEU A 620 -24.54 42.17 -6.84
N VAL A 621 -24.37 40.92 -7.27
CA VAL A 621 -23.06 40.38 -7.65
C VAL A 621 -22.54 41.13 -8.88
N GLU A 622 -21.27 41.55 -8.84
CA GLU A 622 -20.69 42.46 -9.85
C GLU A 622 -20.82 41.91 -11.28
N ASP A 623 -20.62 40.59 -11.45
CA ASP A 623 -20.76 39.90 -12.74
C ASP A 623 -22.16 40.02 -13.36
N HIS A 624 -23.21 40.15 -12.53
CA HIS A 624 -24.61 40.17 -12.98
C HIS A 624 -25.24 41.57 -12.88
N LYS A 625 -24.61 42.50 -12.18
CA LYS A 625 -25.14 43.82 -11.83
C LYS A 625 -25.65 44.61 -13.02
N GLN A 626 -24.85 44.72 -14.08
CA GLN A 626 -25.23 45.46 -15.30
C GLN A 626 -26.42 44.81 -16.02
N VAL A 627 -26.46 43.48 -16.08
CA VAL A 627 -27.56 42.73 -16.73
C VAL A 627 -28.86 42.91 -15.96
N ILE A 628 -28.79 42.82 -14.62
CA ILE A 628 -29.94 43.03 -13.72
C ILE A 628 -30.49 44.45 -13.90
N LEU A 629 -29.63 45.48 -13.81
CA LEU A 629 -30.07 46.87 -13.92
C LEU A 629 -30.69 47.18 -15.28
N LYS A 630 -30.12 46.64 -16.36
CA LYS A 630 -30.70 46.78 -17.71
C LYS A 630 -32.09 46.14 -17.81
N LYS A 631 -32.29 44.95 -17.23
CA LYS A 631 -33.60 44.27 -17.22
C LYS A 631 -34.61 45.03 -16.35
N VAL A 632 -34.20 45.54 -15.19
CA VAL A 632 -35.03 46.38 -14.31
C VAL A 632 -35.47 47.66 -15.04
N ALA A 633 -34.55 48.35 -15.72
CA ALA A 633 -34.88 49.55 -16.51
C ALA A 633 -35.94 49.26 -17.59
N ARG A 634 -35.79 48.13 -18.31
CA ARG A 634 -36.78 47.66 -19.28
C ARG A 634 -38.13 47.35 -18.63
N LEU A 635 -38.14 46.63 -17.51
CA LEU A 635 -39.38 46.32 -16.79
C LEU A 635 -40.07 47.58 -16.26
N SER A 636 -39.31 48.57 -15.79
CA SER A 636 -39.85 49.87 -15.40
C SER A 636 -40.58 50.56 -16.55
N GLN A 637 -40.03 50.50 -17.77
CA GLN A 637 -40.67 51.05 -18.97
C GLN A 637 -41.94 50.27 -19.30
N GLU A 638 -41.89 48.93 -19.32
CA GLU A 638 -43.04 48.07 -19.59
C GLU A 638 -44.19 48.32 -18.58
N VAL A 639 -43.87 48.52 -17.30
CA VAL A 639 -44.88 48.88 -16.27
C VAL A 639 -45.48 50.25 -16.54
N VAL A 640 -44.68 51.25 -16.92
CA VAL A 640 -45.20 52.59 -17.24
C VAL A 640 -46.06 52.57 -18.50
N GLU A 641 -45.68 51.81 -19.52
CA GLU A 641 -46.48 51.62 -20.74
C GLU A 641 -47.81 50.93 -20.44
N ALA A 642 -47.78 49.87 -19.61
CA ALA A 642 -49.00 49.18 -19.18
C ALA A 642 -49.96 50.11 -18.42
N ARG A 643 -49.45 51.13 -17.71
CA ARG A 643 -50.27 52.16 -17.08
C ARG A 643 -51.06 53.00 -18.08
N ASN A 644 -50.43 53.35 -19.20
CA ASN A 644 -51.03 54.22 -20.21
C ASN A 644 -52.07 53.48 -21.06
N ASN A 645 -52.00 52.13 -21.06
CA ASN A 645 -52.90 51.25 -21.79
C ASN A 645 -54.07 50.70 -20.93
N LEU A 646 -54.09 51.00 -19.62
CA LEU A 646 -55.17 50.70 -18.67
C LEU A 646 -56.05 51.93 -18.48
#